data_AF-A0A9R0HUS9-F1
#
_entry.id   AF-A0A9R0HUS9-F1
#
_cell.length_a   1.000
_cell.length_b   1.000
_cell.length_c   1.000
_cell.angle_alpha   90.00
_cell.angle_beta   90.00
_cell.angle_gamma   90.00
#
_symmetry.space_group_name_H-M   'P 1'
#
loop_
_entity.id
_entity.type
_entity.pdbx_description
1 polymer ?
#
loop_
_entity_poly.entity_id
_entity_poly.type
_entity_poly.pdbx_seq_one_letter_code
_entity_poly.pdbx_strand_id
1 'polypeptide(L)'
;MRLHKVYHRFSSSSSSSSSPFTIHHQFHRLSLSLPSSSCSSSSFLSLSTFKFPGIRSYRHLRTVSGKPFNCSMTRLQSLVPVEAVSGENIADTAAGSNGSASNPQYEDELGTSGGYQLPPSEIRDIVDAPPLPALSISPYRDKILFLKRRSLPPLIDLAKPEEKLAGIRIDGKSNTRSRMSFYTGIGIHQLTSDGTLGPGIEVHGLPDGARINFVSWSNDGRHLAFTVRVDEDNGGNGKLQVWVADVETGQAKPLFHSAEIYVNAVFDNFVWVDDSTLLVCTIPSSRGDPPKKPLLPPGPKIQSNEQKNTIQLRTFQDLLKDEYDEDLFDYYATSQLVLASLDGTMTPFGPPAVYTSLDPSTDDKYIMISSTHRPYSYVVPCGRFPKKVELWTADGKFVRQLCDLPLAENIPIAHNSVRNGMRSINWRADKPSTLYWVETQDGGDAKVEASPRDIIYTQPAEASEGEEPTVLHKLDLRYGGISWCDDSLALVYESWYKTRQLRTWVISPESKDVTPRILFDRSFEDVYSDPGSPMSRRTSYGTYVIAKIRKEEDDATYFLMNGNGATPEGNIPFLDLMDINSGKKERIWQSDKEKYYESVVALMSDNIEGDMFVNQLKVLTSKESKTENTQYYIQSLKDKKPFQITNFPHPYPQLASLQKEMIRYQRSDGVQLTATLYLPPGYDSVKDGPLPCLVWSYPGEFKTKEAAGQVRGSPNEFASIGSTSPLLWLARRFAILSGPTIPIIGEGDKEANDRYVEQLVASAEAAVQEVIRRGVSELVFFYMISPPISLFL
;
A
#
# COMPACT_ATOMS: atom_id res chain seq x y z
N MET A 1 39.25 -3.30 -8.72
CA MET A 1 39.41 -4.66 -9.28
C MET A 1 38.22 -4.94 -10.19
N ARG A 2 38.42 -4.94 -11.51
CA ARG A 2 37.40 -5.26 -12.53
C ARG A 2 37.68 -6.67 -13.04
N LEU A 3 36.75 -7.60 -12.87
CA LEU A 3 36.83 -8.93 -13.48
C LEU A 3 36.05 -8.91 -14.81
N HIS A 4 36.81 -8.88 -15.90
CA HIS A 4 36.31 -9.10 -17.26
C HIS A 4 35.93 -10.58 -17.43
N LYS A 5 34.70 -10.86 -17.88
CA LYS A 5 34.38 -12.13 -18.56
C LYS A 5 34.57 -11.94 -20.05
N VAL A 6 35.69 -12.44 -20.57
CA VAL A 6 35.97 -12.61 -22.00
C VAL A 6 35.45 -14.00 -22.40
N TYR A 7 34.54 -14.05 -23.36
CA TYR A 7 34.23 -15.29 -24.08
C TYR A 7 35.11 -15.36 -25.32
N HIS A 8 35.98 -16.37 -25.40
CA HIS A 8 36.64 -16.76 -26.65
C HIS A 8 35.64 -17.52 -27.54
N ARG A 9 35.44 -17.05 -28.78
CA ARG A 9 35.04 -17.90 -29.90
C ARG A 9 36.06 -17.70 -31.03
N PHE A 10 36.57 -18.82 -31.53
CA PHE A 10 37.50 -18.90 -32.65
C PHE A 10 36.92 -18.30 -33.94
N SER A 11 37.82 -17.69 -34.70
CA SER A 11 37.61 -17.10 -36.02
C SER A 11 37.46 -18.13 -37.13
N SER A 12 36.68 -17.77 -38.16
CA SER A 12 37.04 -18.04 -39.55
C SER A 12 36.74 -16.79 -40.41
N SER A 13 37.81 -16.33 -41.09
CA SER A 13 37.94 -15.45 -42.28
C SER A 13 36.66 -15.00 -43.01
N SER A 14 36.50 -13.75 -43.48
CA SER A 14 37.37 -13.07 -44.47
C SER A 14 36.91 -11.61 -44.75
N SER A 15 37.89 -10.70 -44.98
CA SER A 15 37.96 -9.51 -45.89
C SER A 15 36.70 -8.67 -46.19
N SER A 16 36.66 -7.32 -46.24
CA SER A 16 37.66 -6.30 -46.61
C SER A 16 37.09 -4.87 -46.46
N SER A 17 37.95 -3.88 -46.11
CA SER A 17 38.05 -2.46 -46.58
C SER A 17 36.78 -1.59 -46.80
N SER A 18 36.68 -0.28 -46.52
CA SER A 18 37.58 0.80 -46.08
C SER A 18 36.80 2.14 -46.11
N SER A 19 37.06 3.00 -45.10
CA SER A 19 37.15 4.47 -45.17
C SER A 19 35.89 5.37 -45.27
N PRO A 20 35.98 6.64 -44.77
CA PRO A 20 34.85 7.43 -44.24
C PRO A 20 34.57 8.75 -45.00
N PHE A 21 33.44 9.41 -44.74
CA PHE A 21 33.23 10.82 -45.12
C PHE A 21 32.47 11.64 -44.09
N THR A 22 32.80 12.93 -44.10
CA THR A 22 32.63 13.96 -43.07
C THR A 22 31.69 15.07 -43.57
N ILE A 23 31.00 15.75 -42.63
CA ILE A 23 30.57 17.18 -42.59
C ILE A 23 29.46 17.66 -43.58
N HIS A 24 28.35 18.21 -43.06
CA HIS A 24 28.05 19.66 -43.04
C HIS A 24 26.70 20.01 -42.38
N HIS A 25 26.75 21.00 -41.48
CA HIS A 25 25.65 21.84 -40.99
C HIS A 25 25.09 22.74 -42.11
N GLN A 26 23.78 23.02 -42.09
CA GLN A 26 23.25 24.35 -42.44
C GLN A 26 21.90 24.65 -41.73
N PHE A 27 21.82 25.89 -41.24
CA PHE A 27 20.67 26.56 -40.60
C PHE A 27 19.71 27.12 -41.66
N HIS A 28 18.41 27.24 -41.32
CA HIS A 28 17.59 28.38 -41.76
C HIS A 28 16.51 28.74 -40.72
N ARG A 29 16.44 30.04 -40.39
CA ARG A 29 15.38 30.78 -39.67
C ARG A 29 14.31 31.28 -40.65
N LEU A 30 13.10 31.57 -40.12
CA LEU A 30 12.11 32.66 -40.40
C LEU A 30 10.73 32.12 -39.92
N SER A 31 10.03 32.58 -38.87
CA SER A 31 9.44 33.88 -38.43
C SER A 31 8.09 34.28 -39.05
N LEU A 32 7.12 34.61 -38.17
CA LEU A 32 5.89 35.44 -38.30
C LEU A 32 4.66 34.74 -38.93
N SER A 33 3.38 34.96 -38.56
CA SER A 33 2.67 35.92 -37.68
C SER A 33 1.19 35.51 -37.50
N LEU A 34 0.55 35.96 -36.41
CA LEU A 34 -0.90 36.00 -36.13
C LEU A 34 -1.66 37.00 -37.04
N PRO A 35 -3.02 37.02 -37.06
CA PRO A 35 -3.77 37.96 -36.18
C PRO A 35 -5.15 37.50 -35.64
N SER A 36 -5.61 38.33 -34.70
CA SER A 36 -6.77 38.46 -33.80
C SER A 36 -8.18 38.68 -34.39
N SER A 37 -9.24 38.51 -33.54
CA SER A 37 -10.40 39.43 -33.24
C SER A 37 -11.62 38.62 -32.71
N SER A 38 -12.68 39.14 -32.06
CA SER A 38 -12.97 40.02 -30.88
C SER A 38 -14.53 40.13 -30.75
N CYS A 39 -15.06 40.66 -29.62
CA CYS A 39 -16.45 41.19 -29.32
C CYS A 39 -17.41 40.27 -28.50
N SER A 40 -17.77 40.56 -27.22
CA SER A 40 -18.75 41.52 -26.61
C SER A 40 -20.22 40.99 -26.60
N SER A 41 -21.13 41.08 -25.60
CA SER A 41 -21.37 41.99 -24.44
C SER A 41 -22.63 41.57 -23.61
N SER A 42 -22.66 41.85 -22.28
CA SER A 42 -23.75 42.40 -21.39
C SER A 42 -25.15 41.71 -21.28
N SER A 43 -25.82 41.48 -20.12
CA SER A 43 -26.39 42.43 -19.12
C SER A 43 -27.31 41.77 -18.04
N PHE A 44 -27.25 42.26 -16.78
CA PHE A 44 -28.27 42.58 -15.74
C PHE A 44 -29.24 41.60 -14.99
N LEU A 45 -29.25 41.79 -13.65
CA LEU A 45 -30.35 41.90 -12.63
C LEU A 45 -30.78 40.74 -11.67
N SER A 46 -30.61 41.02 -10.36
CA SER A 46 -31.61 40.97 -9.25
C SER A 46 -31.36 40.05 -8.03
N LEU A 47 -31.55 40.65 -6.85
CA LEU A 47 -31.47 40.10 -5.47
C LEU A 47 -32.56 39.06 -5.14
N SER A 48 -32.25 38.11 -4.24
CA SER A 48 -32.95 37.97 -2.93
C SER A 48 -32.38 36.83 -2.07
N THR A 49 -32.40 37.06 -0.76
CA THR A 49 -31.97 36.25 0.39
C THR A 49 -32.79 34.97 0.61
N PHE A 50 -32.16 33.83 0.87
CA PHE A 50 -32.73 32.73 1.68
C PHE A 50 -31.64 31.93 2.42
N LYS A 51 -32.06 31.37 3.56
CA LYS A 51 -31.28 30.82 4.69
C LYS A 51 -30.69 29.42 4.41
N PHE A 52 -29.57 29.13 5.10
CA PHE A 52 -28.95 27.83 5.43
C PHE A 52 -29.94 26.67 5.65
N PRO A 53 -29.58 25.37 5.48
CA PRO A 53 -28.29 24.75 5.87
C PRO A 53 -27.64 23.92 4.75
N GLY A 54 -26.32 23.80 4.66
CA GLY A 54 -25.49 22.90 5.48
C GLY A 54 -25.28 21.58 4.70
N ILE A 55 -24.14 20.90 4.91
CA ILE A 55 -23.74 19.55 4.41
C ILE A 55 -22.48 19.57 3.51
N ARG A 56 -21.32 19.57 4.17
CA ARG A 56 -20.36 18.45 4.38
C ARG A 56 -20.26 17.31 3.33
N SER A 57 -19.08 16.95 2.74
CA SER A 57 -18.32 15.68 3.07
C SER A 57 -17.18 15.24 2.08
N TYR A 58 -16.26 14.34 2.54
CA TYR A 58 -15.04 13.69 1.94
C TYR A 58 -14.60 12.45 2.70
N ARG A 59 -13.50 11.85 2.19
CA ARG A 59 -12.95 10.53 2.45
C ARG A 59 -11.42 10.38 2.44
N HIS A 60 -11.06 9.24 3.02
CA HIS A 60 -9.93 8.32 2.82
C HIS A 60 -8.52 8.69 3.30
N LEU A 61 -8.27 8.23 4.54
CA LEU A 61 -6.99 7.75 5.05
C LEU A 61 -6.45 6.58 4.22
N ARG A 62 -5.20 6.70 3.78
CA ARG A 62 -4.40 5.59 3.25
C ARG A 62 -3.95 4.68 4.40
N THR A 63 -4.19 3.40 4.22
CA THR A 63 -3.52 2.33 4.96
C THR A 63 -2.02 2.36 4.69
N VAL A 64 -1.25 2.15 5.77
CA VAL A 64 0.20 1.97 5.78
C VAL A 64 0.59 0.86 4.78
N SER A 65 1.51 1.18 3.88
CA SER A 65 2.01 0.27 2.85
C SER A 65 2.78 -0.90 3.46
N GLY A 66 2.19 -2.10 3.46
CA GLY A 66 2.96 -3.34 3.43
C GLY A 66 3.57 -3.51 2.04
N LYS A 67 4.90 -3.66 1.96
CA LYS A 67 5.60 -3.97 0.70
C LYS A 67 5.11 -5.33 0.17
N PRO A 68 4.72 -5.47 -1.11
CA PRO A 68 4.55 -6.78 -1.72
C PRO A 68 5.94 -7.40 -2.00
N PHE A 69 6.21 -8.56 -1.40
CA PHE A 69 7.36 -9.39 -1.77
C PHE A 69 7.06 -10.10 -3.10
N ASN A 70 7.82 -9.77 -4.15
CA ASN A 70 7.82 -10.50 -5.42
C ASN A 70 8.76 -11.71 -5.30
N CYS A 71 8.22 -12.92 -5.17
CA CYS A 71 8.99 -14.15 -5.35
C CYS A 71 9.12 -14.48 -6.84
N SER A 72 10.36 -14.59 -7.32
CA SER A 72 10.72 -15.03 -8.66
C SER A 72 10.74 -16.57 -8.68
N MET A 73 9.94 -17.21 -9.54
CA MET A 73 10.03 -18.65 -9.77
C MET A 73 10.89 -18.91 -11.01
N THR A 74 12.07 -19.51 -10.80
CA THR A 74 12.91 -20.08 -11.85
C THR A 74 12.32 -21.40 -12.33
N ARG A 75 11.93 -21.48 -13.62
CA ARG A 75 11.58 -22.76 -14.28
C ARG A 75 12.84 -23.43 -14.84
N LEU A 76 13.02 -24.71 -14.52
CA LEU A 76 13.79 -25.66 -15.32
C LEU A 76 12.84 -26.29 -16.35
N GLN A 77 13.18 -26.19 -17.64
CA GLN A 77 12.52 -26.90 -18.73
C GLN A 77 13.43 -28.04 -19.19
N SER A 78 12.95 -29.28 -19.08
CA SER A 78 13.03 -30.30 -20.14
C SER A 78 12.39 -31.58 -19.60
N LEU A 79 11.38 -32.11 -20.28
CA LEU A 79 11.24 -33.53 -20.67
C LEU A 79 9.88 -33.75 -21.36
N VAL A 80 9.93 -34.54 -22.42
CA VAL A 80 8.88 -34.89 -23.40
C VAL A 80 7.94 -35.96 -22.80
N PRO A 81 6.63 -36.00 -23.10
CA PRO A 81 5.73 -37.02 -22.57
C PRO A 81 5.77 -38.31 -23.42
N VAL A 82 5.63 -39.46 -22.75
CA VAL A 82 5.34 -40.77 -23.35
C VAL A 82 3.97 -41.22 -22.84
N GLU A 83 3.09 -41.62 -23.77
CA GLU A 83 1.75 -42.17 -23.54
C GLU A 83 1.78 -43.58 -22.90
N ALA A 84 0.75 -43.93 -22.12
CA ALA A 84 0.18 -45.29 -22.08
C ALA A 84 -1.19 -45.38 -21.37
N VAL A 85 -2.22 -45.57 -22.19
CA VAL A 85 -3.39 -46.48 -22.16
C VAL A 85 -3.74 -47.28 -20.87
N SER A 86 -5.06 -47.32 -20.67
CA SER A 86 -5.97 -48.06 -19.76
C SER A 86 -5.72 -49.54 -19.40
N GLY A 87 -6.29 -49.97 -18.25
CA GLY A 87 -6.66 -51.37 -17.98
C GLY A 87 -7.37 -51.57 -16.61
N GLU A 88 -8.54 -52.21 -16.63
CA GLU A 88 -9.48 -52.43 -15.52
C GLU A 88 -9.18 -53.64 -14.60
N ASN A 89 -9.85 -53.63 -13.43
CA ASN A 89 -10.62 -54.73 -12.80
C ASN A 89 -10.03 -55.77 -11.79
N ILE A 90 -10.70 -55.78 -10.61
CA ILE A 90 -11.27 -56.89 -9.81
C ILE A 90 -10.45 -57.63 -8.72
N ALA A 91 -11.03 -57.51 -7.50
CA ALA A 91 -11.11 -58.32 -6.27
C ALA A 91 -10.31 -59.63 -6.07
N ASP A 92 -9.85 -59.84 -4.82
CA ASP A 92 -10.26 -60.99 -4.00
C ASP A 92 -9.88 -60.90 -2.51
N THR A 93 -10.60 -61.69 -1.70
CA THR A 93 -10.76 -61.68 -0.24
C THR A 93 -9.79 -62.56 0.60
N ALA A 94 -9.68 -62.22 1.90
CA ALA A 94 -9.71 -63.10 3.10
C ALA A 94 -8.43 -63.43 3.92
N ALA A 95 -8.45 -62.95 5.17
CA ALA A 95 -8.24 -63.62 6.48
C ALA A 95 -6.86 -64.17 6.92
N GLY A 96 -6.43 -63.78 8.14
CA GLY A 96 -5.48 -64.53 8.98
C GLY A 96 -4.81 -63.71 10.10
N SER A 97 -4.90 -64.17 11.34
CA SER A 97 -4.70 -63.47 12.62
C SER A 97 -3.31 -63.50 13.28
N ASN A 98 -3.12 -62.55 14.21
CA ASN A 98 -2.32 -62.55 15.46
C ASN A 98 -0.81 -62.22 15.45
N GLY A 99 -0.46 -61.12 16.16
CA GLY A 99 0.54 -61.20 17.23
C GLY A 99 1.63 -60.11 17.28
N SER A 100 1.57 -59.30 18.34
CA SER A 100 2.67 -58.63 19.07
C SER A 100 3.19 -57.26 18.62
N ALA A 101 3.35 -56.41 19.63
CA ALA A 101 3.60 -54.98 19.59
C ALA A 101 5.08 -54.63 19.36
N SER A 102 5.35 -53.60 18.55
CA SER A 102 6.45 -52.63 18.74
C SER A 102 6.40 -51.52 17.67
N ASN A 103 6.72 -50.29 18.08
CA ASN A 103 6.83 -49.02 17.33
C ASN A 103 5.53 -48.33 16.84
N PRO A 104 5.32 -47.03 17.14
CA PRO A 104 4.58 -46.18 16.23
C PRO A 104 5.51 -45.89 15.04
N GLN A 105 5.49 -46.76 14.04
CA GLN A 105 5.95 -46.37 12.71
C GLN A 105 5.08 -45.21 12.27
N TYR A 106 5.71 -44.06 12.02
CA TYR A 106 5.22 -43.13 11.01
C TYR A 106 5.21 -43.90 9.69
N GLU A 107 4.14 -44.66 9.45
CA GLU A 107 3.81 -45.11 8.11
C GLU A 107 3.34 -43.87 7.36
N ASP A 108 4.30 -43.31 6.60
CA ASP A 108 3.99 -42.53 5.41
C ASP A 108 3.02 -43.36 4.56
N GLU A 109 1.73 -43.09 4.68
CA GLU A 109 0.82 -43.19 3.54
C GLU A 109 1.24 -42.13 2.51
N LEU A 110 2.43 -42.31 1.92
CA LEU A 110 2.74 -41.80 0.60
C LEU A 110 2.00 -42.70 -0.39
N GLY A 111 0.67 -42.63 -0.31
CA GLY A 111 -0.21 -43.10 -1.35
C GLY A 111 0.20 -42.38 -2.63
N THR A 112 0.62 -43.17 -3.61
CA THR A 112 0.78 -42.80 -5.02
C THR A 112 -0.56 -42.37 -5.61
N SER A 113 -1.12 -41.29 -5.10
CA SER A 113 -2.21 -40.54 -5.71
C SER A 113 -1.60 -39.31 -6.37
N GLY A 114 -1.82 -39.12 -7.66
CA GLY A 114 -1.24 -38.01 -8.45
C GLY A 114 -1.82 -36.63 -8.13
N GLY A 115 -2.26 -36.38 -6.89
CA GLY A 115 -2.93 -35.15 -6.45
C GLY A 115 -2.04 -34.22 -5.63
N TYR A 116 -2.55 -33.01 -5.33
CA TYR A 116 -1.91 -32.10 -4.40
C TYR A 116 -1.82 -32.76 -3.01
N GLN A 117 -0.62 -32.83 -2.45
CA GLN A 117 -0.41 -33.27 -1.08
C GLN A 117 -0.83 -32.16 -0.12
N LEU A 118 -1.61 -32.52 0.90
CA LEU A 118 -1.93 -31.61 1.99
C LEU A 118 -0.78 -31.60 3.00
N PRO A 119 -0.47 -30.45 3.61
CA PRO A 119 0.46 -30.43 4.73
C PRO A 119 -0.12 -31.22 5.91
N PRO A 120 0.72 -31.63 6.87
CA PRO A 120 0.25 -32.20 8.14
C PRO A 120 -0.84 -31.34 8.79
N SER A 121 -1.80 -31.98 9.46
CA SER A 121 -2.99 -31.32 10.00
C SER A 121 -2.64 -30.16 10.93
N GLU A 122 -1.58 -30.29 11.73
CA GLU A 122 -1.12 -29.26 12.65
C GLU A 122 -0.71 -27.94 11.95
N ILE A 123 -0.25 -28.02 10.69
CA ILE A 123 0.04 -26.86 9.84
C ILE A 123 -1.22 -26.38 9.14
N ARG A 124 -1.99 -27.31 8.57
CA ARG A 124 -3.23 -27.00 7.84
C ARG A 124 -4.20 -26.21 8.72
N ASP A 125 -4.39 -26.63 9.96
CA ASP A 125 -5.35 -26.00 10.89
C ASP A 125 -4.95 -24.56 11.24
N ILE A 126 -3.64 -24.24 11.26
CA ILE A 126 -3.14 -22.86 11.45
C ILE A 126 -3.40 -22.02 10.19
N VAL A 127 -3.09 -22.60 9.03
CA VAL A 127 -3.18 -21.90 7.74
C VAL A 127 -4.63 -21.62 7.36
N ASP A 128 -5.53 -22.56 7.63
CA ASP A 128 -6.96 -22.46 7.32
C ASP A 128 -7.75 -21.69 8.39
N ALA A 129 -7.13 -21.35 9.54
CA ALA A 129 -7.75 -20.56 10.59
C ALA A 129 -8.35 -19.26 10.02
N PRO A 130 -9.63 -18.95 10.33
CA PRO A 130 -10.27 -17.72 9.84
C PRO A 130 -9.51 -16.48 10.30
N PRO A 131 -9.09 -15.58 9.39
CA PRO A 131 -8.53 -14.31 9.79
C PRO A 131 -9.55 -13.47 10.55
N LEU A 132 -9.07 -12.63 11.48
CA LEU A 132 -9.92 -11.61 12.10
C LEU A 132 -10.62 -10.76 11.02
N PRO A 133 -11.85 -10.26 11.22
CA PRO A 133 -12.46 -9.35 10.25
C PRO A 133 -11.65 -8.06 10.12
N ALA A 134 -11.67 -7.44 8.95
CA ALA A 134 -11.17 -6.07 8.80
C ALA A 134 -12.22 -5.08 9.31
N LEU A 135 -11.80 -4.04 10.03
CA LEU A 135 -12.70 -3.03 10.57
C LEU A 135 -12.77 -1.80 9.68
N SER A 136 -13.97 -1.23 9.53
CA SER A 136 -14.17 0.07 8.90
C SER A 136 -15.18 0.88 9.71
N ILE A 137 -14.81 2.07 10.16
CA ILE A 137 -15.64 2.91 11.04
C ILE A 137 -16.44 3.90 10.19
N SER A 138 -17.71 4.10 10.50
CA SER A 138 -18.59 5.04 9.80
C SER A 138 -18.05 6.49 9.86
N PRO A 139 -18.44 7.36 8.90
CA PRO A 139 -18.08 8.77 8.91
C PRO A 139 -18.41 9.51 10.21
N TYR A 140 -19.46 9.10 10.91
CA TYR A 140 -19.91 9.70 12.17
C TYR A 140 -19.39 9.01 13.42
N ARG A 141 -18.55 7.97 13.29
CA ARG A 141 -17.99 7.19 14.41
C ARG A 141 -19.04 6.48 15.27
N ASP A 142 -20.21 6.23 14.71
CA ASP A 142 -21.35 5.62 15.37
C ASP A 142 -21.59 4.17 14.92
N LYS A 143 -20.92 3.68 13.88
CA LYS A 143 -21.04 2.29 13.39
C LYS A 143 -19.69 1.73 12.98
N ILE A 144 -19.55 0.42 13.04
CA ILE A 144 -18.36 -0.32 12.63
C ILE A 144 -18.76 -1.46 11.70
N LEU A 145 -18.12 -1.55 10.54
CA LEU A 145 -18.19 -2.71 9.65
C LEU A 145 -17.18 -3.76 10.07
N PHE A 146 -17.62 -5.00 10.10
CA PHE A 146 -16.79 -6.18 10.23
C PHE A 146 -16.78 -6.87 8.87
N LEU A 147 -15.71 -6.65 8.11
CA LEU A 147 -15.53 -7.21 6.78
C LEU A 147 -14.90 -8.60 6.92
N LYS A 148 -15.71 -9.63 6.69
CA LYS A 148 -15.33 -11.05 6.87
C LYS A 148 -14.36 -11.47 5.77
N ARG A 149 -13.30 -12.19 6.16
CA ARG A 149 -12.20 -12.57 5.27
C ARG A 149 -12.04 -14.09 5.22
N ARG A 150 -11.42 -14.56 4.14
CA ARG A 150 -10.86 -15.91 4.02
C ARG A 150 -9.34 -15.84 4.11
N SER A 151 -8.70 -16.87 4.66
CA SER A 151 -7.24 -16.96 4.80
C SER A 151 -6.52 -17.05 3.46
N LEU A 152 -6.91 -18.01 2.61
CA LEU A 152 -6.26 -18.28 1.33
C LEU A 152 -7.21 -18.14 0.14
N PRO A 153 -6.74 -17.60 -1.00
CA PRO A 153 -7.50 -17.70 -2.25
C PRO A 153 -7.55 -19.15 -2.73
N PRO A 154 -8.66 -19.60 -3.36
CA PRO A 154 -8.72 -20.88 -4.06
C PRO A 154 -7.62 -21.06 -5.10
N LEU A 155 -7.15 -22.30 -5.30
CA LEU A 155 -6.12 -22.62 -6.30
C LEU A 155 -6.55 -22.25 -7.72
N ILE A 156 -7.84 -22.35 -8.04
CA ILE A 156 -8.36 -21.95 -9.34
C ILE A 156 -8.09 -20.47 -9.63
N ASP A 157 -8.14 -19.59 -8.62
CA ASP A 157 -7.82 -18.18 -8.78
C ASP A 157 -6.33 -17.95 -9.06
N LEU A 158 -5.45 -18.80 -8.52
CA LEU A 158 -4.01 -18.77 -8.80
C LEU A 158 -3.64 -19.33 -10.18
N ALA A 159 -4.48 -20.22 -10.71
CA ALA A 159 -4.29 -20.86 -12.02
C ALA A 159 -4.87 -20.03 -13.18
N LYS A 160 -5.65 -18.98 -12.89
CA LYS A 160 -6.22 -18.11 -13.93
C LYS A 160 -5.12 -17.51 -14.81
N PRO A 161 -5.32 -17.47 -16.14
CA PRO A 161 -4.38 -16.79 -17.03
C PRO A 161 -4.30 -15.30 -16.67
N GLU A 162 -3.09 -14.76 -16.75
CA GLU A 162 -2.81 -13.35 -16.44
C GLU A 162 -2.27 -12.67 -17.70
N GLU A 163 -2.88 -11.55 -18.10
CA GLU A 163 -2.30 -10.65 -19.09
C GLU A 163 -1.25 -9.76 -18.41
N LYS A 164 -0.02 -9.82 -18.89
CA LYS A 164 1.16 -9.17 -18.30
C LYS A 164 1.58 -8.00 -19.16
N LEU A 165 1.05 -6.83 -18.84
CA LEU A 165 1.11 -5.65 -19.69
C LEU A 165 1.57 -4.44 -18.89
N ALA A 166 2.54 -3.69 -19.41
CA ALA A 166 3.01 -2.42 -18.83
C ALA A 166 3.36 -2.47 -17.32
N GLY A 167 3.87 -3.59 -16.82
CA GLY A 167 4.22 -3.79 -15.42
C GLY A 167 3.04 -4.11 -14.49
N ILE A 168 1.87 -4.42 -15.06
CA ILE A 168 0.67 -4.84 -14.32
C ILE A 168 0.18 -6.21 -14.81
N ARG A 169 -0.54 -6.92 -13.93
CA ARG A 169 -1.15 -8.23 -14.23
C ARG A 169 -2.67 -8.09 -14.18
N ILE A 170 -3.31 -8.41 -15.30
CA ILE A 170 -4.74 -8.22 -15.53
C ILE A 170 -5.41 -9.60 -15.69
N ASP A 171 -6.54 -9.80 -15.03
CA ASP A 171 -7.48 -10.88 -15.35
C ASP A 171 -8.38 -10.38 -16.48
N GLY A 172 -8.12 -10.85 -17.69
CA GLY A 172 -8.84 -10.43 -18.89
C GLY A 172 -10.30 -10.87 -18.94
N LYS A 173 -10.70 -11.90 -18.17
CA LYS A 173 -12.11 -12.32 -18.08
C LYS A 173 -12.91 -11.34 -17.23
N SER A 174 -12.38 -10.99 -16.06
CA SER A 174 -13.05 -10.12 -15.09
C SER A 174 -12.81 -8.62 -15.34
N ASN A 175 -11.80 -8.26 -16.14
CA ASN A 175 -11.33 -6.89 -16.37
C ASN A 175 -10.85 -6.19 -15.09
N THR A 176 -10.05 -6.92 -14.31
CA THR A 176 -9.54 -6.50 -12.99
C THR A 176 -8.06 -6.82 -12.84
N ARG A 177 -7.44 -6.40 -11.74
CA ARG A 177 -6.12 -6.94 -11.34
C ARG A 177 -6.23 -8.43 -11.02
N SER A 178 -5.30 -9.26 -11.50
CA SER A 178 -5.42 -10.72 -11.41
C SER A 178 -5.48 -11.28 -9.98
N ARG A 179 -4.90 -10.58 -9.00
CA ARG A 179 -4.75 -11.07 -7.62
C ARG A 179 -5.42 -10.12 -6.65
N MET A 180 -6.74 -10.27 -6.52
CA MET A 180 -7.55 -9.51 -5.57
C MET A 180 -8.04 -10.39 -4.44
N SER A 181 -7.72 -10.02 -3.20
CA SER A 181 -8.43 -10.54 -2.02
C SER A 181 -9.88 -10.07 -2.04
N PHE A 182 -10.80 -10.80 -1.44
CA PHE A 182 -12.20 -10.44 -1.34
C PHE A 182 -12.74 -10.69 0.06
N TYR A 183 -13.82 -10.00 0.39
CA TYR A 183 -14.61 -10.26 1.59
C TYR A 183 -15.72 -11.25 1.29
N THR A 184 -16.08 -12.05 2.29
CA THR A 184 -17.15 -13.06 2.22
C THR A 184 -18.44 -12.59 2.88
N GLY A 185 -18.43 -11.41 3.50
CA GLY A 185 -19.60 -10.82 4.14
C GLY A 185 -19.27 -9.49 4.83
N ILE A 186 -20.31 -8.72 5.13
CA ILE A 186 -20.23 -7.43 5.82
C ILE A 186 -21.21 -7.48 6.99
N GLY A 187 -20.69 -7.45 8.21
CA GLY A 187 -21.49 -7.20 9.41
C GLY A 187 -21.44 -5.73 9.79
N ILE A 188 -22.58 -5.13 10.14
CA ILE A 188 -22.73 -3.74 10.55
C ILE A 188 -23.11 -3.72 12.03
N HIS A 189 -22.28 -3.10 12.87
CA HIS A 189 -22.58 -2.93 14.29
C HIS A 189 -22.75 -1.47 14.64
N GLN A 190 -23.83 -1.15 15.34
CA GLN A 190 -23.97 0.15 16.00
C GLN A 190 -22.98 0.23 17.16
N LEU A 191 -22.29 1.36 17.27
CA LEU A 191 -21.51 1.72 18.44
C LEU A 191 -22.39 2.54 19.39
N THR A 192 -22.57 2.08 20.61
CA THR A 192 -23.38 2.74 21.63
C THR A 192 -22.58 3.80 22.38
N SER A 193 -23.28 4.70 23.10
CA SER A 193 -22.65 5.83 23.80
C SER A 193 -21.72 5.40 24.94
N ASP A 194 -21.99 4.26 25.55
CA ASP A 194 -21.16 3.60 26.57
C ASP A 194 -19.96 2.83 25.96
N GLY A 195 -19.83 2.83 24.64
CA GLY A 195 -18.69 2.25 23.93
C GLY A 195 -18.79 0.75 23.70
N THR A 196 -19.99 0.15 23.79
CA THR A 196 -20.23 -1.26 23.45
C THR A 196 -20.77 -1.40 22.01
N LEU A 197 -20.74 -2.62 21.47
CA LEU A 197 -21.37 -2.91 20.18
C LEU A 197 -22.81 -3.37 20.39
N GLY A 198 -23.73 -2.71 19.68
CA GLY A 198 -25.09 -3.19 19.50
C GLY A 198 -25.14 -4.48 18.67
N PRO A 199 -26.34 -5.08 18.54
CA PRO A 199 -26.54 -6.25 17.71
C PRO A 199 -26.07 -5.99 16.27
N GLY A 200 -25.41 -6.98 15.68
CA GLY A 200 -24.93 -6.91 14.31
C GLY A 200 -26.05 -7.12 13.30
N ILE A 201 -26.03 -6.34 12.22
CA ILE A 201 -26.88 -6.52 11.04
C ILE A 201 -25.98 -7.03 9.91
N GLU A 202 -26.29 -8.19 9.34
CA GLU A 202 -25.58 -8.69 8.18
C GLU A 202 -26.14 -8.05 6.90
N VAL A 203 -25.24 -7.60 6.03
CA VAL A 203 -25.62 -7.20 4.68
C VAL A 203 -26.13 -8.44 3.94
N HIS A 204 -27.34 -8.33 3.38
CA HIS A 204 -28.06 -9.43 2.73
C HIS A 204 -28.65 -9.01 1.38
N GLY A 205 -29.22 -9.95 0.63
CA GLY A 205 -29.66 -9.75 -0.76
C GLY A 205 -28.55 -9.96 -1.80
N LEU A 206 -27.36 -10.38 -1.36
CA LEU A 206 -26.26 -10.77 -2.25
C LEU A 206 -26.53 -12.16 -2.84
N PRO A 207 -26.09 -12.43 -4.09
CA PRO A 207 -26.17 -13.77 -4.67
C PRO A 207 -25.29 -14.76 -3.91
N ASP A 208 -25.65 -16.05 -3.97
CA ASP A 208 -24.82 -17.11 -3.40
C ASP A 208 -23.42 -17.13 -4.04
N GLY A 209 -22.39 -17.33 -3.21
CA GLY A 209 -21.01 -17.29 -3.68
C GLY A 209 -20.47 -15.89 -4.01
N ALA A 210 -21.19 -14.82 -3.64
CA ALA A 210 -20.74 -13.44 -3.81
C ALA A 210 -19.34 -13.20 -3.20
N ARG A 211 -18.45 -12.62 -4.02
CA ARG A 211 -17.15 -12.11 -3.61
C ARG A 211 -17.19 -10.60 -3.59
N ILE A 212 -16.96 -10.00 -2.43
CA ILE A 212 -17.12 -8.56 -2.20
C ILE A 212 -15.77 -7.86 -2.26
N ASN A 213 -15.70 -6.76 -2.99
CA ASN A 213 -14.50 -5.94 -3.18
C ASN A 213 -14.83 -4.44 -3.03
N PHE A 214 -13.80 -3.62 -2.78
CA PHE A 214 -13.89 -2.15 -2.81
C PHE A 214 -15.00 -1.53 -1.96
N VAL A 215 -15.17 -1.98 -0.71
CA VAL A 215 -16.22 -1.45 0.20
C VAL A 215 -15.91 0.00 0.62
N SER A 216 -16.90 0.89 0.47
CA SER A 216 -16.78 2.31 0.81
C SER A 216 -18.10 2.86 1.38
N TRP A 217 -17.99 3.71 2.41
CA TRP A 217 -19.12 4.40 3.06
C TRP A 217 -19.50 5.67 2.31
N SER A 218 -20.77 5.89 1.98
CA SER A 218 -21.27 7.21 1.56
C SER A 218 -20.85 8.30 2.55
N ASN A 219 -20.80 9.52 2.07
CA ASN A 219 -20.28 10.67 2.79
C ASN A 219 -21.09 10.97 4.07
N ASP A 220 -22.41 10.78 4.01
CA ASP A 220 -23.37 10.76 5.11
C ASP A 220 -23.45 9.43 5.89
N GLY A 221 -22.69 8.40 5.53
CA GLY A 221 -22.68 7.12 6.22
C GLY A 221 -23.98 6.31 6.17
N ARG A 222 -24.96 6.69 5.34
CA ARG A 222 -26.27 5.99 5.20
C ARG A 222 -26.22 4.82 4.24
N HIS A 223 -25.27 4.82 3.31
CA HIS A 223 -25.12 3.81 2.29
C HIS A 223 -23.70 3.24 2.27
N LEU A 224 -23.59 2.00 1.84
CA LEU A 224 -22.34 1.37 1.44
C LEU A 224 -22.35 1.18 -0.07
N ALA A 225 -21.27 1.51 -0.77
CA ALA A 225 -21.01 1.01 -2.12
C ALA A 225 -19.88 0.00 -2.08
N PHE A 226 -19.99 -1.05 -2.89
CA PHE A 226 -18.98 -2.08 -3.06
C PHE A 226 -19.18 -2.75 -4.41
N THR A 227 -18.20 -3.54 -4.84
CA THR A 227 -18.38 -4.39 -6.01
C THR A 227 -18.61 -5.84 -5.61
N VAL A 228 -19.47 -6.53 -6.36
CA VAL A 228 -19.69 -7.97 -6.25
C VAL A 228 -19.29 -8.65 -7.55
N ARG A 229 -18.67 -9.82 -7.44
CA ARG A 229 -18.55 -10.80 -8.53
C ARG A 229 -18.95 -12.18 -8.04
N VAL A 230 -19.47 -12.99 -8.95
CA VAL A 230 -19.72 -14.42 -8.78
C VAL A 230 -18.92 -15.14 -9.85
N ASP A 231 -18.12 -16.14 -9.45
CA ASP A 231 -17.31 -16.91 -10.41
C ASP A 231 -18.20 -17.74 -11.35
N GLU A 232 -17.66 -18.10 -12.53
CA GLU A 232 -18.35 -18.93 -13.53
C GLU A 232 -18.84 -20.27 -12.95
N ASP A 233 -18.04 -20.93 -12.11
CA ASP A 233 -18.39 -22.20 -11.47
C ASP A 233 -19.61 -22.09 -10.52
N ASN A 234 -19.93 -20.87 -10.07
CA ASN A 234 -21.09 -20.56 -9.23
C ASN A 234 -22.23 -19.90 -10.05
N GLY A 235 -22.23 -20.05 -11.37
CA GLY A 235 -23.26 -19.51 -12.26
C GLY A 235 -23.14 -18.02 -12.57
N GLY A 236 -22.04 -17.37 -12.18
CA GLY A 236 -21.75 -15.98 -12.53
C GLY A 236 -20.98 -15.84 -13.85
N ASN A 237 -20.54 -14.63 -14.16
CA ASN A 237 -19.70 -14.34 -15.32
C ASN A 237 -18.29 -13.85 -14.92
N GLY A 238 -17.96 -13.90 -13.63
CA GLY A 238 -16.69 -13.46 -13.07
C GLY A 238 -16.46 -11.94 -13.07
N LYS A 239 -17.32 -11.14 -13.68
CA LYS A 239 -17.15 -9.68 -13.79
C LYS A 239 -17.69 -8.96 -12.57
N LEU A 240 -17.13 -7.78 -12.29
CA LEU A 240 -17.54 -6.94 -11.17
C LEU A 240 -18.74 -6.07 -11.54
N GLN A 241 -19.72 -6.01 -10.65
CA GLN A 241 -20.82 -5.05 -10.70
C GLN A 241 -20.83 -4.21 -9.42
N VAL A 242 -21.21 -2.95 -9.51
CA VAL A 242 -21.39 -2.10 -8.31
C VAL A 242 -22.70 -2.45 -7.64
N TRP A 243 -22.66 -2.57 -6.32
CA TRP A 243 -23.79 -2.80 -5.43
C TRP A 243 -23.83 -1.71 -4.38
N VAL A 244 -25.03 -1.40 -3.92
CA VAL A 244 -25.28 -0.48 -2.82
C VAL A 244 -26.06 -1.20 -1.74
N ALA A 245 -25.69 -0.99 -0.48
CA ALA A 245 -26.48 -1.43 0.67
C ALA A 245 -26.91 -0.24 1.52
N ASP A 246 -28.15 -0.31 2.00
CA ASP A 246 -28.64 0.58 3.05
C ASP A 246 -28.08 0.14 4.41
N VAL A 247 -27.53 1.08 5.16
CA VAL A 247 -26.79 0.78 6.41
C VAL A 247 -27.73 0.42 7.57
N GLU A 248 -28.95 0.97 7.59
CA GLU A 248 -29.90 0.74 8.67
C GLU A 248 -30.54 -0.65 8.57
N THR A 249 -30.86 -1.07 7.35
CA THR A 249 -31.54 -2.34 7.07
C THR A 249 -30.59 -3.48 6.71
N GLY A 250 -29.41 -3.17 6.16
CA GLY A 250 -28.49 -4.17 5.61
C GLY A 250 -28.91 -4.71 4.23
N GLN A 251 -29.98 -4.20 3.62
CA GLN A 251 -30.44 -4.67 2.31
C GLN A 251 -29.50 -4.16 1.21
N ALA A 252 -28.91 -5.08 0.46
CA ALA A 252 -28.10 -4.78 -0.72
C ALA A 252 -28.86 -4.98 -2.03
N LYS A 253 -28.51 -4.19 -3.05
CA LYS A 253 -29.00 -4.32 -4.42
C LYS A 253 -27.91 -3.92 -5.44
N PRO A 254 -27.93 -4.44 -6.68
CA PRO A 254 -27.11 -3.90 -7.76
C PRO A 254 -27.41 -2.40 -7.95
N LEU A 255 -26.39 -1.60 -8.25
CA LEU A 255 -26.55 -0.19 -8.57
C LEU A 255 -27.24 -0.01 -9.93
N PHE A 256 -26.82 -0.80 -10.92
CA PHE A 256 -27.32 -0.70 -12.28
C PHE A 256 -28.55 -1.59 -12.49
N HIS A 257 -29.56 -1.04 -13.17
CA HIS A 257 -30.71 -1.82 -13.63
C HIS A 257 -30.32 -2.87 -14.68
N SER A 258 -29.37 -2.55 -15.55
CA SER A 258 -28.87 -3.48 -16.56
C SER A 258 -27.83 -4.41 -15.95
N ALA A 259 -28.04 -5.72 -16.12
CA ALA A 259 -27.10 -6.75 -15.71
C ALA A 259 -25.84 -6.83 -16.58
N GLU A 260 -25.77 -6.07 -17.67
CA GLU A 260 -24.67 -6.10 -18.66
C GLU A 260 -23.59 -5.02 -18.41
N ILE A 261 -23.78 -4.18 -17.40
CA ILE A 261 -22.82 -3.12 -17.05
C ILE A 261 -21.85 -3.65 -16.00
N TYR A 262 -20.57 -3.65 -16.36
CA TYR A 262 -19.49 -4.16 -15.54
C TYR A 262 -18.43 -3.09 -15.29
N VAL A 263 -17.81 -3.17 -14.12
CA VAL A 263 -16.73 -2.28 -13.70
C VAL A 263 -15.44 -2.69 -14.38
N ASN A 264 -14.69 -1.71 -14.90
CA ASN A 264 -13.28 -1.87 -15.21
C ASN A 264 -12.48 -1.52 -13.95
N ALA A 265 -11.82 -2.52 -13.35
CA ALA A 265 -11.03 -2.35 -12.13
C ALA A 265 -9.53 -2.64 -12.36
N VAL A 266 -9.02 -2.30 -13.55
CA VAL A 266 -7.58 -2.36 -13.84
C VAL A 266 -6.82 -1.25 -13.08
N PHE A 267 -7.41 -0.06 -12.99
CA PHE A 267 -6.93 1.06 -12.17
C PHE A 267 -7.98 1.41 -11.11
N ASP A 268 -8.55 2.61 -11.15
CA ASP A 268 -9.67 3.00 -10.29
C ASP A 268 -10.99 2.35 -10.74
N ASN A 269 -11.91 2.19 -9.80
CA ASN A 269 -13.18 1.48 -10.00
C ASN A 269 -14.39 2.41 -9.89
N PHE A 270 -14.59 3.06 -8.76
CA PHE A 270 -15.63 4.07 -8.55
C PHE A 270 -15.25 5.00 -7.41
N VAL A 271 -15.83 6.19 -7.42
CA VAL A 271 -15.78 7.17 -6.32
C VAL A 271 -17.16 7.75 -6.10
N TRP A 272 -17.47 8.12 -4.86
CA TRP A 272 -18.67 8.90 -4.61
C TRP A 272 -18.36 10.35 -4.92
N VAL A 273 -19.27 10.99 -5.66
CA VAL A 273 -19.19 12.42 -5.98
C VAL A 273 -20.08 13.25 -5.07
N ASP A 274 -21.08 12.63 -4.43
CA ASP A 274 -21.93 13.19 -3.39
C ASP A 274 -22.48 12.04 -2.49
N ASP A 275 -23.52 12.28 -1.69
CA ASP A 275 -24.15 11.28 -0.79
C ASP A 275 -24.98 10.19 -1.52
N SER A 276 -25.25 10.37 -2.81
CA SER A 276 -26.21 9.60 -3.61
C SER A 276 -25.75 9.28 -5.04
N THR A 277 -24.59 9.77 -5.45
CA THR A 277 -24.07 9.60 -6.81
C THR A 277 -22.65 9.06 -6.80
N LEU A 278 -22.40 8.13 -7.70
CA LEU A 278 -21.11 7.48 -7.94
C LEU A 278 -20.60 7.84 -9.34
N LEU A 279 -19.32 8.19 -9.46
CA LEU A 279 -18.62 8.15 -10.73
C LEU A 279 -17.95 6.78 -10.86
N VAL A 280 -18.31 6.01 -11.89
CA VAL A 280 -17.91 4.61 -12.06
C VAL A 280 -17.11 4.41 -13.34
N CYS A 281 -15.96 3.73 -13.26
CA CYS A 281 -15.21 3.19 -14.38
C CYS A 281 -15.90 1.93 -14.92
N THR A 282 -16.59 2.04 -16.05
CA THR A 282 -17.25 0.89 -16.70
C THR A 282 -16.45 0.38 -17.89
N ILE A 283 -16.60 -0.90 -18.21
CA ILE A 283 -16.11 -1.45 -19.47
C ILE A 283 -16.90 -0.78 -20.62
N PRO A 284 -16.24 -0.17 -21.63
CA PRO A 284 -16.95 0.49 -22.72
C PRO A 284 -17.87 -0.49 -23.46
N SER A 285 -19.14 -0.11 -23.67
CA SER A 285 -20.12 -0.93 -24.38
C SER A 285 -19.75 -1.15 -25.86
N SER A 286 -18.96 -0.24 -26.43
CA SER A 286 -18.46 -0.28 -27.81
C SER A 286 -17.15 -1.07 -27.99
N ARG A 287 -16.58 -1.67 -26.93
CA ARG A 287 -15.22 -2.22 -26.95
C ARG A 287 -14.99 -3.35 -27.97
N GLY A 288 -15.99 -4.20 -28.20
CA GLY A 288 -15.85 -5.39 -29.06
C GLY A 288 -14.94 -6.48 -28.47
N ASP A 289 -14.43 -7.35 -29.34
CA ASP A 289 -13.54 -8.48 -29.00
C ASP A 289 -12.08 -8.02 -28.75
N PRO A 290 -11.30 -8.77 -27.95
CA PRO A 290 -9.90 -8.45 -27.72
C PRO A 290 -9.07 -8.48 -29.03
N PRO A 291 -8.04 -7.62 -29.16
CA PRO A 291 -7.11 -7.67 -30.28
C PRO A 291 -6.55 -9.08 -30.48
N LYS A 292 -6.43 -9.50 -31.75
CA LYS A 292 -5.82 -10.79 -32.11
C LYS A 292 -4.35 -10.58 -32.40
N LYS A 293 -3.50 -11.44 -31.84
CA LYS A 293 -2.07 -11.39 -32.09
C LYS A 293 -1.79 -11.61 -33.59
N PRO A 294 -1.12 -10.69 -34.29
CA PRO A 294 -0.83 -10.86 -35.70
C PRO A 294 0.16 -12.00 -35.90
N LEU A 295 0.00 -12.78 -36.97
CA LEU A 295 0.93 -13.87 -37.33
C LEU A 295 2.30 -13.33 -37.73
N LEU A 296 2.32 -12.14 -38.36
CA LEU A 296 3.52 -11.43 -38.75
C LEU A 296 3.55 -10.10 -38.00
N PRO A 297 4.63 -9.77 -37.26
CA PRO A 297 4.78 -8.45 -36.66
C PRO A 297 4.68 -7.35 -37.73
N PRO A 298 4.00 -6.21 -37.45
CA PRO A 298 3.81 -5.14 -38.44
C PRO A 298 5.13 -4.50 -38.88
N GLY A 299 6.17 -4.59 -38.05
CA GLY A 299 7.52 -4.16 -38.37
C GLY A 299 8.54 -4.60 -37.33
N PRO A 300 9.84 -4.35 -37.58
CA PRO A 300 10.88 -4.59 -36.58
C PRO A 300 10.75 -3.60 -35.41
N LYS A 301 11.08 -4.06 -34.21
CA LYS A 301 11.25 -3.17 -33.05
C LYS A 301 12.53 -2.36 -33.24
N ILE A 302 12.41 -1.07 -33.50
CA ILE A 302 13.55 -0.18 -33.66
C ILE A 302 13.87 0.48 -32.32
N GLN A 303 15.08 0.26 -31.82
CA GLN A 303 15.65 1.02 -30.72
C GLN A 303 16.90 1.73 -31.25
N SER A 304 16.95 3.07 -31.13
CA SER A 304 18.10 3.86 -31.55
C SER A 304 18.82 4.43 -30.32
N ASN A 305 20.15 4.26 -30.30
CA ASN A 305 21.03 4.91 -29.33
C ASN A 305 21.77 6.11 -29.94
N GLU A 306 21.38 6.59 -31.13
CA GLU A 306 22.03 7.69 -31.83
C GLU A 306 22.01 8.99 -31.03
N GLN A 307 20.98 9.17 -30.18
CA GLN A 307 20.88 10.29 -29.25
C GLN A 307 21.89 10.22 -28.09
N LYS A 308 22.61 9.09 -27.91
CA LYS A 308 23.60 8.82 -26.85
C LYS A 308 23.11 9.05 -25.41
N ASN A 309 21.80 9.13 -25.20
CA ASN A 309 21.20 9.22 -23.88
C ASN A 309 21.42 7.90 -23.13
N THR A 310 22.35 7.90 -22.18
CA THR A 310 22.64 6.73 -21.33
C THR A 310 21.85 6.87 -20.04
N ILE A 311 20.69 6.21 -19.97
CA ILE A 311 19.87 6.18 -18.76
C ILE A 311 19.98 4.78 -18.16
N GLN A 312 20.51 4.68 -16.95
CA GLN A 312 20.42 3.44 -16.18
C GLN A 312 18.97 3.24 -15.76
N LEU A 313 18.44 2.03 -15.96
CA LEU A 313 17.09 1.66 -15.55
C LEU A 313 17.13 0.55 -14.50
N ARG A 314 16.09 0.50 -13.67
CA ARG A 314 15.84 -0.66 -12.83
C ARG A 314 15.31 -1.80 -13.70
N THR A 315 15.53 -3.03 -13.28
CA THR A 315 14.88 -4.18 -13.92
C THR A 315 13.39 -4.14 -13.59
N PHE A 316 12.55 -4.09 -14.63
CA PHE A 316 11.10 -4.20 -14.51
C PHE A 316 10.62 -5.52 -15.12
N GLN A 317 9.53 -6.04 -14.60
CA GLN A 317 8.86 -7.25 -15.09
C GLN A 317 7.56 -6.88 -15.80
N ASP A 318 7.01 -7.82 -16.58
CA ASP A 318 5.67 -7.74 -17.17
C ASP A 318 5.47 -6.49 -18.06
N LEU A 319 6.54 -5.99 -18.66
CA LEU A 319 6.52 -4.85 -19.59
C LEU A 319 5.87 -5.22 -20.93
N LEU A 320 5.37 -4.21 -21.63
CA LEU A 320 4.91 -4.33 -23.01
C LEU A 320 6.07 -4.77 -23.92
N LYS A 321 5.80 -5.69 -24.85
CA LYS A 321 6.83 -6.25 -25.73
C LYS A 321 6.81 -5.64 -27.12
N ASP A 322 5.61 -5.40 -27.65
CA ASP A 322 5.32 -5.00 -29.03
C ASP A 322 4.01 -4.18 -29.10
N GLU A 323 3.63 -3.76 -30.32
CA GLU A 323 2.40 -3.00 -30.59
C GLU A 323 1.13 -3.79 -30.25
N TYR A 324 1.17 -5.13 -30.36
CA TYR A 324 0.05 -5.96 -29.97
C TYR A 324 -0.21 -5.87 -28.45
N ASP A 325 0.84 -5.89 -27.64
CA ASP A 325 0.71 -5.66 -26.20
C ASP A 325 0.18 -4.25 -25.89
N GLU A 326 0.50 -3.22 -26.70
CA GLU A 326 -0.09 -1.88 -26.55
C GLU A 326 -1.59 -1.87 -26.81
N ASP A 327 -2.03 -2.51 -27.90
CA ASP A 327 -3.44 -2.62 -28.24
C ASP A 327 -4.21 -3.42 -27.17
N LEU A 328 -3.59 -4.48 -26.65
CA LEU A 328 -4.17 -5.29 -25.58
C LEU A 328 -4.25 -4.52 -24.26
N PHE A 329 -3.24 -3.69 -23.97
CA PHE A 329 -3.25 -2.80 -22.81
C PHE A 329 -4.37 -1.78 -22.92
N ASP A 330 -4.51 -1.11 -24.07
CA ASP A 330 -5.62 -0.18 -24.32
C ASP A 330 -6.98 -0.88 -24.19
N TYR A 331 -7.12 -2.08 -24.76
CA TYR A 331 -8.36 -2.86 -24.69
C TYR A 331 -8.81 -3.14 -23.25
N TYR A 332 -7.91 -3.61 -22.39
CA TYR A 332 -8.26 -3.95 -21.01
C TYR A 332 -8.32 -2.73 -20.08
N ALA A 333 -7.47 -1.74 -20.30
CA ALA A 333 -7.32 -0.61 -19.39
C ALA A 333 -8.25 0.58 -19.70
N THR A 334 -8.82 0.65 -20.91
CA THR A 334 -9.79 1.70 -21.27
C THR A 334 -11.11 1.53 -20.52
N SER A 335 -11.58 2.61 -19.92
CA SER A 335 -12.85 2.69 -19.21
C SER A 335 -13.72 3.80 -19.82
N GLN A 336 -15.04 3.59 -19.83
CA GLN A 336 -16.02 4.65 -19.99
C GLN A 336 -16.48 5.08 -18.59
N LEU A 337 -16.33 6.36 -18.25
CA LEU A 337 -16.86 6.85 -16.99
C LEU A 337 -18.36 7.11 -17.11
N VAL A 338 -19.11 6.77 -16.07
CA VAL A 338 -20.54 7.05 -15.95
C VAL A 338 -20.85 7.61 -14.57
N LEU A 339 -21.65 8.66 -14.50
CA LEU A 339 -22.30 9.06 -13.26
C LEU A 339 -23.53 8.19 -13.05
N ALA A 340 -23.65 7.61 -11.87
CA ALA A 340 -24.71 6.68 -11.51
C ALA A 340 -25.32 7.05 -10.15
N SER A 341 -26.61 7.34 -10.12
CA SER A 341 -27.37 7.64 -8.90
C SER A 341 -27.86 6.35 -8.23
N LEU A 342 -28.20 6.38 -6.92
CA LEU A 342 -28.64 5.18 -6.17
C LEU A 342 -29.96 4.56 -6.66
N ASP A 343 -30.71 5.29 -7.48
CA ASP A 343 -31.88 4.80 -8.18
C ASP A 343 -31.53 3.97 -9.43
N GLY A 344 -30.27 3.99 -9.88
CA GLY A 344 -29.78 3.29 -11.06
C GLY A 344 -29.85 4.11 -12.35
N THR A 345 -30.16 5.40 -12.28
CA THR A 345 -30.07 6.34 -13.40
C THR A 345 -28.60 6.59 -13.75
N MET A 346 -28.25 6.60 -15.04
CA MET A 346 -26.88 6.80 -15.50
C MET A 346 -26.78 7.92 -16.53
N THR A 347 -25.68 8.67 -16.46
CA THR A 347 -25.28 9.64 -17.48
C THR A 347 -23.81 9.43 -17.88
N PRO A 348 -23.46 9.43 -19.18
CA PRO A 348 -22.07 9.35 -19.62
C PRO A 348 -21.23 10.52 -19.08
N PHE A 349 -19.99 10.24 -18.68
CA PHE A 349 -19.05 11.24 -18.19
C PHE A 349 -17.76 11.19 -19.01
N GLY A 350 -17.52 12.20 -19.85
CA GLY A 350 -16.34 12.23 -20.72
C GLY A 350 -16.25 11.08 -21.75
N PRO A 351 -15.23 11.11 -22.62
CA PRO A 351 -14.98 10.03 -23.60
C PRO A 351 -14.33 8.80 -22.94
N PRO A 352 -14.30 7.61 -23.59
CA PRO A 352 -13.48 6.50 -23.14
C PRO A 352 -11.99 6.86 -23.14
N ALA A 353 -11.28 6.50 -22.06
CA ALA A 353 -9.83 6.65 -21.96
C ALA A 353 -9.25 5.65 -20.95
N VAL A 354 -7.93 5.53 -20.91
CA VAL A 354 -7.23 4.78 -19.85
C VAL A 354 -7.15 5.67 -18.60
N TYR A 355 -8.27 5.74 -17.87
CA TYR A 355 -8.37 6.47 -16.61
C TYR A 355 -7.59 5.74 -15.51
N THR A 356 -6.79 6.51 -14.77
CA THR A 356 -5.87 5.99 -13.75
C THR A 356 -6.15 6.54 -12.35
N SER A 357 -6.78 7.71 -12.23
CA SER A 357 -7.33 8.19 -10.95
C SER A 357 -8.59 9.04 -11.14
N LEU A 358 -9.51 8.94 -10.18
CA LEU A 358 -10.70 9.79 -10.03
C LEU A 358 -10.66 10.46 -8.66
N ASP A 359 -10.50 11.78 -8.62
CA ASP A 359 -10.28 12.53 -7.38
C ASP A 359 -11.32 13.67 -7.28
N PRO A 360 -12.51 13.45 -6.69
CA PRO A 360 -13.46 14.53 -6.39
C PRO A 360 -12.81 15.66 -5.59
N SER A 361 -13.33 16.90 -5.66
CA SER A 361 -12.86 18.15 -5.00
C SER A 361 -13.60 18.46 -3.71
N THR A 362 -12.97 19.14 -2.72
CA THR A 362 -13.31 19.10 -1.28
C THR A 362 -14.75 19.43 -0.90
N ASP A 363 -15.43 20.13 -1.79
CA ASP A 363 -16.81 20.58 -1.69
C ASP A 363 -17.73 19.96 -2.76
N ASP A 364 -17.36 18.81 -3.30
CA ASP A 364 -18.12 17.98 -4.26
C ASP A 364 -18.46 18.67 -5.60
N LYS A 365 -17.77 19.76 -5.95
CA LYS A 365 -18.06 20.55 -7.17
C LYS A 365 -17.28 20.12 -8.41
N TYR A 366 -16.10 19.59 -8.24
CA TYR A 366 -15.19 19.20 -9.31
C TYR A 366 -14.63 17.81 -9.10
N ILE A 367 -14.06 17.26 -10.15
CA ILE A 367 -13.36 15.99 -10.16
C ILE A 367 -12.07 16.21 -10.95
N MET A 368 -10.94 15.92 -10.31
CA MET A 368 -9.66 15.83 -10.98
C MET A 368 -9.49 14.40 -11.51
N ILE A 369 -9.24 14.28 -12.80
CA ILE A 369 -9.16 13.00 -13.50
C ILE A 369 -7.76 12.84 -14.09
N SER A 370 -7.07 11.75 -13.72
CA SER A 370 -5.80 11.37 -14.34
C SER A 370 -6.02 10.28 -15.38
N SER A 371 -5.41 10.41 -16.55
CA SER A 371 -5.39 9.38 -17.59
C SER A 371 -3.98 9.18 -18.16
N THR A 372 -3.77 8.04 -18.80
CA THR A 372 -2.56 7.75 -19.58
C THR A 372 -2.92 7.58 -21.05
N HIS A 373 -1.99 7.92 -21.94
CA HIS A 373 -2.15 7.75 -23.39
C HIS A 373 -0.81 7.42 -24.06
N ARG A 374 -0.87 7.03 -25.34
CA ARG A 374 0.30 6.77 -26.17
C ARG A 374 1.16 8.04 -26.37
N PRO A 375 2.47 7.90 -26.67
CA PRO A 375 3.22 6.64 -26.82
C PRO A 375 3.48 5.92 -25.50
N TYR A 376 3.39 4.60 -25.51
CA TYR A 376 3.79 3.74 -24.40
C TYR A 376 5.26 3.37 -24.48
N SER A 377 5.76 2.76 -23.41
CA SER A 377 7.14 2.28 -23.34
C SER A 377 7.21 0.77 -23.18
N TYR A 378 8.24 0.20 -23.80
CA TYR A 378 8.62 -1.20 -23.65
C TYR A 378 9.72 -1.43 -22.60
N VAL A 379 10.19 -0.37 -21.94
CA VAL A 379 11.32 -0.43 -20.99
C VAL A 379 10.99 0.09 -19.59
N VAL A 380 9.85 0.75 -19.42
CA VAL A 380 9.33 1.21 -18.12
C VAL A 380 7.84 0.85 -17.95
N PRO A 381 7.35 0.67 -16.70
CA PRO A 381 5.95 0.34 -16.44
C PRO A 381 5.01 1.54 -16.65
N CYS A 382 3.69 1.28 -16.67
CA CYS A 382 2.64 2.26 -16.99
C CYS A 382 2.66 3.51 -16.10
N GLY A 383 3.17 3.43 -14.87
CA GLY A 383 3.37 4.60 -14.01
C GLY A 383 4.37 5.63 -14.54
N ARG A 384 5.11 5.30 -15.63
CA ARG A 384 6.03 6.19 -16.34
C ARG A 384 5.52 6.63 -17.71
N PHE A 385 4.35 6.15 -18.15
CA PHE A 385 3.74 6.57 -19.41
C PHE A 385 3.33 8.05 -19.38
N PRO A 386 3.00 8.66 -20.55
CA PRO A 386 2.41 9.99 -20.60
C PRO A 386 1.23 10.11 -19.64
N LYS A 387 1.20 11.19 -18.84
CA LYS A 387 0.18 11.38 -17.83
C LYS A 387 -0.54 12.70 -18.10
N LYS A 388 -1.84 12.61 -18.39
CA LYS A 388 -2.71 13.76 -18.50
C LYS A 388 -3.54 13.91 -17.23
N VAL A 389 -3.69 15.15 -16.77
CA VAL A 389 -4.54 15.48 -15.63
C VAL A 389 -5.48 16.60 -16.04
N GLU A 390 -6.77 16.35 -15.89
CA GLU A 390 -7.84 17.26 -16.28
C GLU A 390 -8.74 17.54 -15.10
N LEU A 391 -9.33 18.74 -15.12
CA LEU A 391 -10.31 19.18 -14.15
C LEU A 391 -11.68 19.22 -14.82
N TRP A 392 -12.65 18.58 -14.19
CA TRP A 392 -14.04 18.49 -14.63
C TRP A 392 -14.95 18.98 -13.52
N THR A 393 -16.13 19.49 -13.84
CA THR A 393 -17.20 19.68 -12.85
C THR A 393 -17.80 18.33 -12.47
N ALA A 394 -18.43 18.25 -11.30
CA ALA A 394 -19.05 17.03 -10.81
C ALA A 394 -20.21 16.53 -11.72
N ASP A 395 -20.84 17.43 -12.50
CA ASP A 395 -21.86 17.09 -13.50
C ASP A 395 -21.27 16.73 -14.89
N GLY A 396 -19.96 16.64 -15.04
CA GLY A 396 -19.32 16.11 -16.26
C GLY A 396 -18.96 17.13 -17.32
N LYS A 397 -18.85 18.42 -16.99
CA LYS A 397 -18.33 19.44 -17.90
C LYS A 397 -16.82 19.57 -17.74
N PHE A 398 -16.09 19.56 -18.85
CA PHE A 398 -14.66 19.84 -18.85
C PHE A 398 -14.41 21.30 -18.45
N VAL A 399 -13.47 21.52 -17.52
CA VAL A 399 -13.06 22.85 -17.05
C VAL A 399 -11.74 23.25 -17.69
N ARG A 400 -10.66 22.51 -17.41
CA ARG A 400 -9.32 22.75 -17.99
C ARG A 400 -8.39 21.55 -17.85
N GLN A 401 -7.37 21.49 -18.68
CA GLN A 401 -6.24 20.58 -18.52
C GLN A 401 -5.23 21.19 -17.53
N LEU A 402 -4.84 20.45 -16.49
CA LEU A 402 -3.81 20.89 -15.55
C LEU A 402 -2.41 20.59 -16.09
N CYS A 403 -2.18 19.38 -16.61
CA CYS A 403 -0.92 19.03 -17.25
C CYS A 403 -1.08 17.88 -18.25
N ASP A 404 -0.14 17.80 -19.20
CA ASP A 404 0.12 16.63 -20.03
C ASP A 404 1.62 16.35 -19.98
N LEU A 405 2.00 15.41 -19.11
CA LEU A 405 3.40 15.09 -18.85
C LEU A 405 3.88 14.04 -19.88
N PRO A 406 5.02 14.24 -20.55
CA PRO A 406 5.53 13.31 -21.55
C PRO A 406 6.05 12.02 -20.93
N LEU A 407 6.20 10.97 -21.74
CA LEU A 407 6.79 9.68 -21.35
C LEU A 407 8.09 9.85 -20.53
N ALA A 408 8.18 9.17 -19.37
CA ALA A 408 9.23 9.37 -18.36
C ALA A 408 10.20 8.18 -18.25
N GLU A 409 10.83 7.84 -19.37
CA GLU A 409 11.91 6.84 -19.44
C GLU A 409 13.22 7.31 -18.81
N ASN A 410 13.40 8.61 -18.64
CA ASN A 410 14.68 9.25 -18.31
C ASN A 410 14.87 9.60 -16.83
N ILE A 411 13.99 9.15 -15.91
CA ILE A 411 14.18 9.44 -14.48
C ILE A 411 15.35 8.61 -13.94
N PRO A 412 16.41 9.23 -13.40
CA PRO A 412 17.59 8.53 -12.90
C PRO A 412 17.29 7.52 -11.78
N ILE A 413 18.13 6.50 -11.63
CA ILE A 413 17.98 5.49 -10.55
C ILE A 413 18.35 5.98 -9.16
N ALA A 414 19.04 7.12 -9.07
CA ALA A 414 19.48 7.71 -7.81
C ALA A 414 18.27 7.93 -6.90
N HIS A 415 18.39 7.54 -5.64
CA HIS A 415 17.33 7.76 -4.66
C HIS A 415 16.94 9.25 -4.63
N ASN A 416 15.64 9.52 -4.43
CA ASN A 416 15.03 10.85 -4.53
C ASN A 416 14.97 11.47 -5.94
N SER A 417 15.35 10.77 -7.01
CA SER A 417 15.07 11.23 -8.37
C SER A 417 13.59 11.09 -8.72
N VAL A 418 13.04 12.07 -9.43
CA VAL A 418 11.60 12.21 -9.69
C VAL A 418 11.31 12.61 -11.13
N ARG A 419 10.03 12.50 -11.54
CA ARG A 419 9.56 13.02 -12.83
C ARG A 419 9.64 14.55 -12.83
N ASN A 420 10.05 15.13 -13.95
CA ASN A 420 9.99 16.57 -14.16
C ASN A 420 8.53 17.02 -14.46
N GLY A 421 8.23 18.30 -14.22
CA GLY A 421 6.91 18.91 -14.38
C GLY A 421 6.01 18.76 -13.14
N MET A 422 4.72 19.09 -13.32
CA MET A 422 3.70 19.08 -12.26
C MET A 422 3.49 17.66 -11.71
N ARG A 423 4.05 17.38 -10.53
CA ARG A 423 3.91 16.09 -9.85
C ARG A 423 3.19 16.25 -8.51
N SER A 424 2.71 15.14 -7.96
CA SER A 424 1.99 15.13 -6.68
C SER A 424 0.81 16.11 -6.64
N ILE A 425 0.06 16.22 -7.76
CA ILE A 425 -1.12 17.07 -7.87
C ILE A 425 -2.24 16.48 -7.01
N ASN A 426 -2.79 17.26 -6.08
CA ASN A 426 -3.83 16.84 -5.12
C ASN A 426 -4.72 18.03 -4.71
N TRP A 427 -5.85 17.74 -4.07
CA TRP A 427 -6.69 18.74 -3.40
C TRP A 427 -6.15 19.08 -2.00
N ARG A 428 -6.27 20.35 -1.59
CA ARG A 428 -6.11 20.78 -0.20
C ARG A 428 -7.24 20.21 0.64
N ALA A 429 -6.89 19.34 1.58
CA ALA A 429 -7.85 18.63 2.43
C ALA A 429 -8.63 19.58 3.36
N ASP A 430 -8.06 20.73 3.68
CA ASP A 430 -8.62 21.76 4.54
C ASP A 430 -9.44 22.84 3.83
N LYS A 431 -9.36 22.93 2.50
CA LYS A 431 -9.89 24.07 1.74
C LYS A 431 -10.69 23.63 0.51
N PRO A 432 -11.91 24.16 0.29
CA PRO A 432 -12.75 23.80 -0.86
C PRO A 432 -12.03 24.05 -2.20
N SER A 433 -12.18 23.12 -3.15
CA SER A 433 -11.79 23.30 -4.56
C SER A 433 -10.42 23.96 -4.78
N THR A 434 -9.42 23.66 -3.94
CA THR A 434 -8.08 24.27 -4.06
C THR A 434 -7.05 23.18 -4.30
N LEU A 435 -6.32 23.29 -5.41
CA LEU A 435 -5.29 22.35 -5.83
C LEU A 435 -3.93 22.72 -5.20
N TYR A 436 -3.07 21.73 -5.07
CA TYR A 436 -1.64 21.93 -4.87
C TYR A 436 -0.83 20.87 -5.63
N TRP A 437 0.40 21.22 -6.01
CA TRP A 437 1.33 20.32 -6.68
C TRP A 437 2.76 20.71 -6.37
N VAL A 438 3.71 19.90 -6.84
CA VAL A 438 5.13 20.10 -6.62
C VAL A 438 5.86 20.07 -7.95
N GLU A 439 6.86 20.93 -8.10
CA GLU A 439 7.79 20.91 -9.23
C GLU A 439 9.23 20.90 -8.75
N THR A 440 10.05 20.08 -9.40
CA THR A 440 11.46 19.96 -9.10
C THR A 440 12.28 21.06 -9.78
N GLN A 441 13.35 21.51 -9.13
CA GLN A 441 14.26 22.55 -9.63
C GLN A 441 15.61 21.99 -10.08
N ASP A 442 15.89 20.72 -9.81
CA ASP A 442 17.09 19.98 -10.24
C ASP A 442 16.86 19.17 -11.53
N GLY A 443 15.78 19.46 -12.26
CA GLY A 443 15.37 18.69 -13.45
C GLY A 443 14.89 17.27 -13.14
N GLY A 444 14.78 16.90 -11.87
CA GLY A 444 14.36 15.58 -11.40
C GLY A 444 15.52 14.63 -11.09
N ASP A 445 16.77 15.05 -11.30
CA ASP A 445 17.96 14.27 -11.00
C ASP A 445 18.51 14.63 -9.62
N ALA A 446 18.41 13.68 -8.67
CA ALA A 446 18.91 13.87 -7.32
C ALA A 446 20.44 14.06 -7.21
N LYS A 447 21.20 13.86 -8.30
CA LYS A 447 22.64 14.16 -8.35
C LYS A 447 22.94 15.62 -8.68
N VAL A 448 21.97 16.36 -9.20
CA VAL A 448 22.13 17.78 -9.50
C VAL A 448 21.87 18.57 -8.22
N GLU A 449 22.83 19.40 -7.84
CA GLU A 449 22.67 20.29 -6.69
C GLU A 449 21.76 21.48 -7.06
N ALA A 450 20.71 21.70 -6.26
CA ALA A 450 19.79 22.81 -6.39
C ALA A 450 19.29 23.25 -5.00
N SER A 451 18.98 24.53 -4.84
CA SER A 451 18.28 25.08 -3.68
C SER A 451 17.42 26.28 -4.14
N PRO A 452 16.09 26.22 -3.96
CA PRO A 452 15.33 25.06 -3.48
C PRO A 452 15.41 23.89 -4.47
N ARG A 453 15.26 22.64 -3.99
CA ARG A 453 15.11 21.46 -4.86
C ARG A 453 13.69 21.25 -5.33
N ASP A 454 12.72 21.59 -4.49
CA ASP A 454 11.30 21.49 -4.80
C ASP A 454 10.57 22.79 -4.47
N ILE A 455 9.60 23.13 -5.31
CA ILE A 455 8.66 24.21 -5.06
C ILE A 455 7.26 23.62 -5.02
N ILE A 456 6.52 23.93 -3.96
CA ILE A 456 5.11 23.56 -3.80
C ILE A 456 4.26 24.75 -4.23
N TYR A 457 3.33 24.50 -5.14
CA TYR A 457 2.40 25.49 -5.65
C TYR A 457 0.99 25.18 -5.18
N THR A 458 0.15 26.21 -5.09
CA THR A 458 -1.29 26.08 -4.83
C THR A 458 -2.08 27.04 -5.71
N GLN A 459 -3.28 26.61 -6.12
CA GLN A 459 -4.16 27.39 -6.96
C GLN A 459 -5.63 26.94 -6.79
N PRO A 460 -6.62 27.84 -6.80
CA PRO A 460 -8.03 27.47 -6.91
C PRO A 460 -8.34 26.64 -8.17
N ALA A 461 -9.39 25.82 -8.12
CA ALA A 461 -9.87 25.01 -9.25
C ALA A 461 -10.16 25.89 -10.48
N GLU A 462 -10.92 26.96 -10.29
CA GLU A 462 -11.24 28.00 -11.27
C GLU A 462 -10.38 29.26 -11.03
N ALA A 463 -9.10 29.16 -11.37
CA ALA A 463 -8.24 30.34 -11.43
C ALA A 463 -8.61 31.22 -12.63
N SER A 464 -8.44 32.53 -12.50
CA SER A 464 -8.66 33.46 -13.62
C SER A 464 -7.68 33.15 -14.76
N GLU A 465 -8.09 33.40 -16.00
CA GLU A 465 -7.21 33.20 -17.15
C GLU A 465 -5.93 34.03 -16.99
N GLY A 466 -4.76 33.38 -17.07
CA GLY A 466 -3.46 34.02 -16.86
C GLY A 466 -3.06 34.25 -15.40
N GLU A 467 -3.85 33.77 -14.43
CA GLU A 467 -3.47 33.82 -13.02
C GLU A 467 -2.36 32.80 -12.72
N GLU A 468 -1.19 33.31 -12.33
CA GLU A 468 -0.04 32.49 -11.95
C GLU A 468 -0.29 31.76 -10.62
N PRO A 469 0.18 30.52 -10.46
CA PRO A 469 0.02 29.77 -9.22
C PRO A 469 0.80 30.42 -8.08
N THR A 470 0.26 30.31 -6.86
CA THR A 470 0.95 30.82 -5.67
C THR A 470 1.96 29.80 -5.17
N VAL A 471 3.20 30.24 -4.92
CA VAL A 471 4.19 29.43 -4.20
C VAL A 471 3.74 29.29 -2.74
N LEU A 472 3.43 28.07 -2.34
CA LEU A 472 3.06 27.72 -0.97
C LEU A 472 4.31 27.56 -0.10
N HIS A 473 5.30 26.78 -0.56
CA HIS A 473 6.53 26.55 0.18
C HIS A 473 7.67 26.07 -0.73
N LYS A 474 8.92 26.28 -0.31
CA LYS A 474 10.13 25.89 -1.01
C LYS A 474 10.94 24.96 -0.11
N LEU A 475 11.43 23.86 -0.67
CA LEU A 475 12.11 22.79 0.07
C LEU A 475 13.52 22.59 -0.46
N ASP A 476 14.47 22.36 0.44
CA ASP A 476 15.87 22.09 0.09
C ASP A 476 16.15 20.59 -0.09
N LEU A 477 15.24 19.73 0.36
CA LEU A 477 15.25 18.28 0.15
C LEU A 477 14.03 17.87 -0.69
N ARG A 478 13.81 16.56 -0.86
CA ARG A 478 12.72 16.06 -1.70
C ARG A 478 11.40 16.02 -0.92
N TYR A 479 10.36 16.62 -1.49
CA TYR A 479 8.99 16.62 -0.98
C TYR A 479 8.50 15.23 -0.55
N GLY A 480 7.94 15.15 0.65
CA GLY A 480 7.44 13.94 1.29
C GLY A 480 5.95 13.93 1.62
N GLY A 481 5.23 15.06 1.46
CA GLY A 481 3.79 15.14 1.76
C GLY A 481 3.39 16.43 2.48
N ILE A 482 2.09 16.62 2.67
CA ILE A 482 1.52 17.66 3.53
C ILE A 482 0.41 17.05 4.39
N SER A 483 0.43 17.34 5.70
CA SER A 483 -0.72 17.17 6.58
C SER A 483 -1.38 18.54 6.77
N TRP A 484 -2.59 18.69 6.22
CA TRP A 484 -3.35 19.93 6.29
C TRP A 484 -4.03 20.08 7.65
N CYS A 485 -4.16 21.31 8.15
CA CYS A 485 -5.03 21.62 9.28
C CYS A 485 -6.10 22.63 8.87
N ASP A 486 -5.68 23.84 8.52
CA ASP A 486 -6.50 24.95 8.04
C ASP A 486 -5.62 26.04 7.43
N ASP A 487 -6.23 27.15 7.05
CA ASP A 487 -5.57 28.32 6.45
C ASP A 487 -4.40 28.89 7.28
N SER A 488 -4.38 28.65 8.59
CA SER A 488 -3.31 29.12 9.48
C SER A 488 -2.15 28.15 9.62
N LEU A 489 -2.33 26.87 9.29
CA LEU A 489 -1.44 25.80 9.71
C LEU A 489 -1.45 24.57 8.78
N ALA A 490 -0.27 24.14 8.35
CA ALA A 490 -0.05 22.83 7.76
C ALA A 490 1.35 22.31 8.12
N LEU A 491 1.52 20.98 8.10
CA LEU A 491 2.82 20.33 8.25
C LEU A 491 3.31 19.82 6.90
N VAL A 492 4.46 20.31 6.44
CA VAL A 492 5.09 19.88 5.18
C VAL A 492 6.29 18.99 5.49
N TYR A 493 6.37 17.83 4.84
CA TYR A 493 7.47 16.89 5.04
C TYR A 493 8.45 16.94 3.86
N GLU A 494 9.74 16.87 4.14
CA GLU A 494 10.79 16.67 3.14
C GLU A 494 11.81 15.63 3.63
N SER A 495 12.44 14.91 2.72
CA SER A 495 13.42 13.87 3.08
C SER A 495 14.54 13.75 2.07
N TRP A 496 15.67 13.22 2.54
CA TRP A 496 16.82 12.92 1.69
C TRP A 496 17.42 11.57 2.07
N TYR A 497 17.41 10.64 1.11
CA TYR A 497 17.85 9.28 1.36
C TYR A 497 19.34 9.24 1.70
N LYS A 498 20.20 9.93 0.95
CA LYS A 498 21.66 9.86 1.13
C LYS A 498 22.11 10.16 2.56
N THR A 499 21.49 11.14 3.20
CA THR A 499 21.79 11.56 4.58
C THR A 499 20.82 10.99 5.61
N ARG A 500 19.81 10.23 5.16
CA ARG A 500 18.71 9.71 5.98
C ARG A 500 17.89 10.81 6.67
N GLN A 501 18.01 12.03 6.20
CA GLN A 501 17.41 13.21 6.83
C GLN A 501 15.91 13.28 6.52
N LEU A 502 15.14 13.63 7.52
CA LEU A 502 13.71 13.92 7.47
C LEU A 502 13.47 15.24 8.19
N ARG A 503 12.79 16.17 7.52
CA ARG A 503 12.35 17.43 8.11
C ARG A 503 10.84 17.59 8.03
N THR A 504 10.29 18.17 9.08
CA THR A 504 8.88 18.57 9.16
C THR A 504 8.82 20.06 9.37
N TRP A 505 8.19 20.77 8.46
CA TRP A 505 7.98 22.22 8.48
C TRP A 505 6.59 22.55 8.99
N VAL A 506 6.47 23.61 9.78
CA VAL A 506 5.21 24.29 10.08
C VAL A 506 5.10 25.47 9.12
N ILE A 507 4.02 25.50 8.33
CA ILE A 507 3.71 26.60 7.42
C ILE A 507 2.33 27.19 7.73
N SER A 508 2.09 28.43 7.28
CA SER A 508 0.77 29.04 7.26
C SER A 508 0.29 29.15 5.81
N PRO A 509 -0.66 28.31 5.35
CA PRO A 509 -1.04 28.25 3.95
C PRO A 509 -1.54 29.57 3.34
N GLU A 510 -2.25 30.39 4.12
CA GLU A 510 -2.84 31.66 3.62
C GLU A 510 -2.14 32.93 4.11
N SER A 511 -1.15 32.81 5.01
CA SER A 511 -0.42 33.97 5.53
C SER A 511 1.04 33.95 5.09
N LYS A 512 1.39 34.89 4.20
CA LYS A 512 2.78 35.10 3.78
C LYS A 512 3.62 35.83 4.85
N ASP A 513 2.97 36.45 5.82
CA ASP A 513 3.64 37.18 6.91
C ASP A 513 4.19 36.24 7.99
N VAL A 514 3.68 35.01 8.06
CA VAL A 514 4.17 33.99 8.99
C VAL A 514 5.31 33.23 8.33
N THR A 515 6.52 33.42 8.86
CA THR A 515 7.71 32.71 8.38
C THR A 515 7.61 31.21 8.70
N PRO A 516 7.73 30.31 7.70
CA PRO A 516 7.85 28.88 7.94
C PRO A 516 8.96 28.52 8.92
N ARG A 517 8.74 27.50 9.76
CA ARG A 517 9.77 27.02 10.70
C ARG A 517 9.87 25.51 10.71
N ILE A 518 11.05 25.00 11.02
CA ILE A 518 11.27 23.57 11.21
C ILE A 518 10.72 23.16 12.58
N LEU A 519 9.84 22.16 12.59
CA LEU A 519 9.36 21.49 13.80
C LEU A 519 10.30 20.34 14.20
N PHE A 520 10.72 19.54 13.22
CA PHE A 520 11.64 18.42 13.41
C PHE A 520 12.68 18.41 12.29
N ASP A 521 13.94 18.18 12.65
CA ASP A 521 15.05 17.83 11.74
C ASP A 521 15.78 16.65 12.37
N ARG A 522 15.76 15.50 11.71
CA ARG A 522 16.20 14.23 12.29
C ARG A 522 16.68 13.26 11.22
N SER A 523 17.32 12.19 11.68
CA SER A 523 17.43 10.96 10.89
C SER A 523 16.13 10.15 11.01
N PHE A 524 15.64 9.57 9.91
CA PHE A 524 14.56 8.59 9.98
C PHE A 524 15.04 7.21 10.46
N GLU A 525 16.37 6.99 10.56
CA GLU A 525 16.94 5.74 11.10
C GLU A 525 16.98 5.72 12.63
N ASP A 526 17.08 6.90 13.27
CA ASP A 526 16.98 7.05 14.72
C ASP A 526 15.50 6.93 15.11
N VAL A 527 15.02 5.73 15.41
CA VAL A 527 13.62 5.47 15.79
C VAL A 527 13.32 5.85 17.25
N TYR A 528 14.32 5.99 18.12
CA TYR A 528 14.13 6.34 19.53
C TYR A 528 13.68 7.78 19.74
N SER A 529 14.06 8.69 18.84
CA SER A 529 13.59 10.07 18.92
C SER A 529 12.25 10.31 18.21
N ASP A 530 11.61 9.29 17.62
CA ASP A 530 10.41 9.43 16.76
C ASP A 530 9.26 10.14 17.48
N PRO A 531 8.84 11.36 17.05
CA PRO A 531 7.73 12.07 17.67
C PRO A 531 6.39 11.41 17.38
N GLY A 532 6.32 10.43 16.48
CA GLY A 532 5.06 9.92 15.95
C GLY A 532 4.49 10.83 14.86
N SER A 533 3.23 10.57 14.51
CA SER A 533 2.50 11.30 13.47
C SER A 533 1.28 12.01 14.05
N PRO A 534 0.92 13.19 13.53
CA PRO A 534 -0.27 13.89 13.99
C PRO A 534 -1.53 13.06 13.70
N MET A 535 -2.44 12.95 14.66
CA MET A 535 -3.77 12.39 14.42
C MET A 535 -4.64 13.38 13.65
N SER A 536 -5.50 12.84 12.80
CA SER A 536 -6.45 13.63 12.01
C SER A 536 -7.85 13.60 12.61
N ARG A 537 -8.65 14.60 12.26
CA ARG A 537 -10.09 14.67 12.47
C ARG A 537 -10.85 14.84 11.17
N ARG A 538 -12.12 14.44 11.17
CA ARG A 538 -12.99 14.59 10.01
C ARG A 538 -13.49 16.03 9.90
N THR A 539 -13.36 16.66 8.74
CA THR A 539 -13.85 18.02 8.51
C THR A 539 -15.35 18.02 8.22
N SER A 540 -15.89 19.23 8.10
CA SER A 540 -17.21 19.43 7.54
C SER A 540 -17.28 18.84 6.16
N TYR A 541 -16.41 19.28 5.27
CA TYR A 541 -16.17 18.66 4.00
C TYR A 541 -15.78 17.20 4.07
N GLY A 542 -15.85 16.44 5.18
CA GLY A 542 -15.45 15.02 5.37
C GLY A 542 -14.00 14.66 5.03
N THR A 543 -13.26 15.70 4.70
CA THR A 543 -11.84 15.90 4.86
C THR A 543 -11.23 15.09 6.01
N TYR A 544 -9.96 14.69 5.95
CA TYR A 544 -9.19 14.45 7.15
C TYR A 544 -8.06 15.48 7.25
N VAL A 545 -8.12 16.30 8.29
CA VAL A 545 -7.12 17.34 8.62
C VAL A 545 -6.57 17.08 10.00
N ILE A 546 -5.42 17.66 10.37
CA ILE A 546 -4.84 17.54 11.70
C ILE A 546 -5.87 17.96 12.77
N ALA A 547 -6.00 17.15 13.83
CA ALA A 547 -6.85 17.48 14.97
C ALA A 547 -6.17 18.55 15.85
N LYS A 548 -6.66 19.80 15.78
CA LYS A 548 -6.32 20.86 16.74
C LYS A 548 -6.98 20.58 18.08
N ILE A 549 -6.17 20.47 19.11
CA ILE A 549 -6.60 20.21 20.48
C ILE A 549 -6.32 21.44 21.35
N ARG A 550 -7.22 21.71 22.30
CA ARG A 550 -7.06 22.69 23.37
C ARG A 550 -7.12 22.01 24.74
N LYS A 551 -6.54 22.69 25.73
CA LYS A 551 -6.84 22.43 27.15
C LYS A 551 -7.89 23.44 27.62
N GLU A 552 -8.61 23.09 28.68
CA GLU A 552 -9.65 23.99 29.22
C GLU A 552 -9.05 25.26 29.86
N GLU A 553 -7.80 25.18 30.31
CA GLU A 553 -7.12 26.19 31.13
C GLU A 553 -6.09 27.03 30.36
N ASP A 554 -5.90 26.79 29.06
CA ASP A 554 -5.00 27.58 28.22
C ASP A 554 -5.56 27.85 26.81
N ASP A 555 -5.04 28.91 26.18
CA ASP A 555 -5.31 29.26 24.78
C ASP A 555 -4.30 28.65 23.81
N ALA A 556 -3.47 27.71 24.29
CA ALA A 556 -2.46 27.08 23.45
C ALA A 556 -3.10 26.06 22.50
N THR A 557 -2.53 25.94 21.31
CA THR A 557 -2.95 24.95 20.31
C THR A 557 -2.01 23.76 20.34
N TYR A 558 -2.59 22.57 20.44
CA TYR A 558 -1.87 21.32 20.52
C TYR A 558 -2.23 20.37 19.38
N PHE A 559 -1.34 19.42 19.12
CA PHE A 559 -1.59 18.23 18.29
C PHE A 559 -1.53 16.96 19.11
N LEU A 560 -2.29 15.94 18.69
CA LEU A 560 -2.09 14.57 19.15
C LEU A 560 -1.05 13.88 18.28
N MET A 561 0.05 13.46 18.87
CA MET A 561 1.13 12.76 18.20
C MET A 561 1.11 11.29 18.60
N ASN A 562 0.76 10.41 17.65
CA ASN A 562 0.67 8.97 17.85
C ASN A 562 1.92 8.29 17.32
N GLY A 563 2.61 7.49 18.15
CA GLY A 563 3.89 6.89 17.78
C GLY A 563 4.09 5.48 18.36
N ASN A 564 4.97 4.71 17.72
CA ASN A 564 5.33 3.35 18.14
C ASN A 564 6.16 3.32 19.43
N GLY A 565 6.83 4.42 19.77
CA GLY A 565 7.63 4.58 20.99
C GLY A 565 8.73 3.53 21.13
N ALA A 566 9.60 3.40 20.13
CA ALA A 566 10.74 2.50 20.22
C ALA A 566 11.65 2.91 21.38
N THR A 567 11.95 1.97 22.28
CA THR A 567 12.92 2.12 23.37
C THR A 567 13.89 0.93 23.37
N PRO A 568 14.93 0.91 24.21
CA PRO A 568 15.72 -0.30 24.42
C PRO A 568 14.82 -1.50 24.76
N GLU A 569 13.82 -1.35 25.61
CA GLU A 569 12.93 -2.42 26.07
C GLU A 569 11.97 -2.95 24.98
N GLY A 570 11.87 -2.26 23.84
CA GLY A 570 10.97 -2.58 22.73
C GLY A 570 10.05 -1.40 22.41
N ASN A 571 9.14 -1.59 21.46
CA ASN A 571 8.12 -0.60 21.13
C ASN A 571 7.11 -0.49 22.28
N ILE A 572 6.94 0.72 22.80
CA ILE A 572 5.92 1.10 23.79
C ILE A 572 5.09 2.24 23.18
N PRO A 573 4.02 1.94 22.43
CA PRO A 573 3.26 2.96 21.74
C PRO A 573 2.70 4.02 22.68
N PHE A 574 2.52 5.23 22.14
CA PHE A 574 2.14 6.39 22.94
C PHE A 574 1.25 7.36 22.17
N LEU A 575 0.60 8.23 22.94
CA LEU A 575 -0.06 9.43 22.46
C LEU A 575 0.46 10.62 23.26
N ASP A 576 1.15 11.52 22.57
CA ASP A 576 1.63 12.78 23.13
C ASP A 576 0.71 13.92 22.71
N LEU A 577 0.50 14.87 23.62
CA LEU A 577 -0.05 16.18 23.33
C LEU A 577 1.12 17.14 23.12
N MET A 578 1.24 17.71 21.93
CA MET A 578 2.36 18.56 21.56
C MET A 578 1.92 20.00 21.30
N ASP A 579 2.50 20.94 22.04
CA ASP A 579 2.30 22.37 21.79
C ASP A 579 2.97 22.74 20.46
N ILE A 580 2.19 23.31 19.54
CA ILE A 580 2.69 23.56 18.19
C ILE A 580 3.83 24.56 18.19
N ASN A 581 3.76 25.62 18.99
CA ASN A 581 4.67 26.76 18.94
C ASN A 581 6.03 26.45 19.59
N SER A 582 6.00 25.79 20.74
CA SER A 582 7.18 25.45 21.53
C SER A 582 7.75 24.07 21.22
N GLY A 583 6.97 23.18 20.60
CA GLY A 583 7.34 21.78 20.36
C GLY A 583 7.39 20.92 21.63
N LYS A 584 6.97 21.47 22.79
CA LYS A 584 6.92 20.73 24.05
C LYS A 584 5.85 19.65 23.99
N LYS A 585 6.17 18.48 24.52
CA LYS A 585 5.32 17.28 24.50
C LYS A 585 4.91 16.89 25.91
N GLU A 586 3.67 16.44 26.05
CA GLU A 586 3.11 15.87 27.27
C GLU A 586 2.56 14.48 26.95
N ARG A 587 3.00 13.45 27.68
CA ARG A 587 2.49 12.09 27.52
C ARG A 587 1.09 11.98 28.13
N ILE A 588 0.05 11.87 27.30
CA ILE A 588 -1.34 11.77 27.77
C ILE A 588 -1.84 10.32 27.82
N TRP A 589 -1.25 9.43 27.02
CA TRP A 589 -1.53 8.00 27.02
C TRP A 589 -0.30 7.19 26.60
N GLN A 590 -0.10 6.01 27.18
CA GLN A 590 0.98 5.09 26.82
C GLN A 590 0.52 3.64 27.00
N SER A 591 1.00 2.76 26.13
CA SER A 591 0.86 1.32 26.27
C SER A 591 1.53 0.79 27.55
N ASP A 592 0.96 -0.28 28.13
CA ASP A 592 1.58 -1.00 29.23
C ASP A 592 2.84 -1.71 28.76
N LYS A 593 4.01 -1.27 29.24
CA LYS A 593 5.30 -1.79 28.81
C LYS A 593 5.56 -3.25 29.19
N GLU A 594 4.85 -3.81 30.17
CA GLU A 594 5.16 -5.10 30.78
C GLU A 594 4.36 -6.24 30.14
N LYS A 595 3.08 -6.01 29.87
CA LYS A 595 2.15 -7.05 29.42
C LYS A 595 1.62 -6.85 28.01
N TYR A 596 1.33 -5.61 27.61
CA TYR A 596 0.55 -5.35 26.41
C TYR A 596 1.38 -4.69 25.31
N TYR A 597 1.00 -4.97 24.07
CA TYR A 597 1.24 -4.08 22.95
C TYR A 597 -0.10 -3.48 22.58
N GLU A 598 -0.25 -2.19 22.84
CA GLU A 598 -1.48 -1.45 22.62
C GLU A 598 -1.17 -0.20 21.83
N SER A 599 -1.92 0.09 20.76
CA SER A 599 -1.71 1.26 19.92
C SER A 599 -3.02 1.97 19.62
N VAL A 600 -2.99 3.30 19.52
CA VAL A 600 -4.14 4.11 19.11
C VAL A 600 -4.35 3.96 17.61
N VAL A 601 -5.55 3.49 17.22
CA VAL A 601 -5.94 3.22 15.82
C VAL A 601 -6.71 4.39 15.23
N ALA A 602 -7.62 5.00 15.99
CA ALA A 602 -8.46 6.10 15.51
C ALA A 602 -8.87 7.05 16.65
N LEU A 603 -9.09 8.32 16.28
CA LEU A 603 -9.76 9.30 17.13
C LEU A 603 -11.27 9.15 16.92
N MET A 604 -12.00 8.78 17.96
CA MET A 604 -13.44 8.49 17.88
C MET A 604 -14.31 9.73 18.13
N SER A 605 -13.75 10.77 18.78
CA SER A 605 -14.40 12.06 18.98
C SER A 605 -14.10 13.06 17.86
N ASP A 606 -13.86 12.60 16.64
CA ASP A 606 -13.28 13.41 15.56
C ASP A 606 -14.31 14.14 14.67
N ASN A 607 -15.58 14.06 15.02
CA ASN A 607 -16.70 14.68 14.30
C ASN A 607 -17.17 16.01 14.94
N ILE A 608 -16.57 16.42 16.06
CA ILE A 608 -16.94 17.63 16.79
C ILE A 608 -16.55 18.88 15.98
N GLU A 609 -17.52 19.76 15.71
CA GLU A 609 -17.23 21.08 15.11
C GLU A 609 -16.53 21.98 16.14
N GLY A 610 -15.56 22.79 15.67
CA GLY A 610 -14.85 23.75 16.53
C GLY A 610 -13.63 23.16 17.23
N ASP A 611 -13.31 23.70 18.40
CA ASP A 611 -12.15 23.27 19.19
C ASP A 611 -12.42 21.93 19.90
N MET A 612 -11.43 21.04 19.89
CA MET A 612 -11.51 19.74 20.58
C MET A 612 -10.73 19.81 21.88
N PHE A 613 -11.34 19.41 22.99
CA PHE A 613 -10.70 19.44 24.31
C PHE A 613 -10.19 18.06 24.71
N VAL A 614 -8.98 18.00 25.30
CA VAL A 614 -8.33 16.73 25.71
C VAL A 614 -9.27 15.84 26.53
N ASN A 615 -10.06 16.42 27.43
CA ASN A 615 -10.93 15.70 28.35
C ASN A 615 -12.24 15.18 27.71
N GLN A 616 -12.49 15.48 26.43
CA GLN A 616 -13.64 14.99 25.64
C GLN A 616 -13.23 13.91 24.62
N LEU A 617 -11.93 13.64 24.51
CA LEU A 617 -11.40 12.73 23.50
C LEU A 617 -11.66 11.28 23.88
N LYS A 618 -12.20 10.53 22.91
CA LYS A 618 -12.27 9.08 22.90
C LYS A 618 -11.38 8.55 21.80
N VAL A 619 -10.64 7.49 22.09
CA VAL A 619 -9.78 6.80 21.13
C VAL A 619 -10.18 5.34 21.00
N LEU A 620 -10.01 4.80 19.80
CA LEU A 620 -10.02 3.37 19.54
C LEU A 620 -8.58 2.87 19.62
N THR A 621 -8.33 1.87 20.45
CA THR A 621 -7.04 1.17 20.54
C THR A 621 -7.17 -0.26 20.03
N SER A 622 -6.09 -0.76 19.42
CA SER A 622 -5.87 -2.19 19.23
C SER A 622 -4.94 -2.66 20.34
N LYS A 623 -5.31 -3.71 21.06
CA LYS A 623 -4.60 -4.21 22.24
C LYS A 623 -4.39 -5.71 22.10
N GLU A 624 -3.17 -6.15 22.38
CA GLU A 624 -2.76 -7.54 22.32
C GLU A 624 -1.63 -7.82 23.31
N SER A 625 -1.29 -9.09 23.51
CA SER A 625 -0.13 -9.51 24.28
C SER A 625 0.59 -10.67 23.59
N LYS A 626 1.63 -11.19 24.23
CA LYS A 626 2.35 -12.40 23.76
C LYS A 626 1.42 -13.60 23.55
N THR A 627 0.31 -13.67 24.29
CA THR A 627 -0.62 -14.82 24.33
C THR A 627 -2.07 -14.47 23.99
N GLU A 628 -2.41 -13.17 23.92
CA GLU A 628 -3.76 -12.69 23.61
C GLU A 628 -3.72 -12.01 22.24
N ASN A 629 -4.50 -12.51 21.27
CA ASN A 629 -4.59 -11.92 19.93
C ASN A 629 -5.27 -10.55 19.98
N THR A 630 -5.08 -9.76 18.92
CA THR A 630 -5.61 -8.39 18.81
C THR A 630 -7.10 -8.30 19.11
N GLN A 631 -7.42 -7.50 20.12
CA GLN A 631 -8.77 -7.04 20.42
C GLN A 631 -8.83 -5.52 20.35
N TYR A 632 -10.02 -4.97 20.15
CA TYR A 632 -10.23 -3.54 20.04
C TYR A 632 -10.95 -3.00 21.28
N TYR A 633 -10.52 -1.82 21.71
CA TYR A 633 -11.05 -1.14 22.89
C TYR A 633 -11.33 0.32 22.57
N ILE A 634 -12.39 0.87 23.18
CA ILE A 634 -12.64 2.31 23.19
C ILE A 634 -12.33 2.85 24.57
N GLN A 635 -11.57 3.94 24.63
CA GLN A 635 -11.18 4.57 25.88
C GLN A 635 -11.39 6.09 25.82
N SER A 636 -12.01 6.62 26.88
CA SER A 636 -12.05 8.05 27.20
C SER A 636 -10.69 8.48 27.78
N LEU A 637 -10.06 9.51 27.23
CA LEU A 637 -8.77 10.01 27.74
C LEU A 637 -8.91 10.68 29.13
N LYS A 638 -10.12 11.16 29.47
CA LYS A 638 -10.46 11.70 30.79
C LYS A 638 -10.58 10.61 31.85
N ASP A 639 -11.45 9.64 31.59
CA ASP A 639 -11.81 8.61 32.58
C ASP A 639 -10.78 7.46 32.62
N LYS A 640 -9.97 7.34 31.55
CA LYS A 640 -8.97 6.30 31.34
C LYS A 640 -9.49 4.87 31.50
N LYS A 641 -10.81 4.67 31.40
CA LYS A 641 -11.46 3.36 31.45
C LYS A 641 -11.67 2.80 30.04
N PRO A 642 -11.01 1.69 29.66
CA PRO A 642 -11.22 1.05 28.36
C PRO A 642 -12.46 0.14 28.36
N PHE A 643 -13.16 0.09 27.24
CA PHE A 643 -14.29 -0.79 26.96
C PHE A 643 -13.94 -1.70 25.77
N GLN A 644 -13.95 -3.00 25.99
CA GLN A 644 -13.65 -3.97 24.94
C GLN A 644 -14.83 -4.09 23.97
N ILE A 645 -14.59 -3.86 22.68
CA ILE A 645 -15.62 -3.94 21.64
C ILE A 645 -15.54 -5.22 20.81
N THR A 646 -14.44 -5.98 20.90
CA THR A 646 -14.30 -7.28 20.20
C THR A 646 -13.91 -8.37 21.17
N ASN A 647 -14.35 -9.60 20.91
CA ASN A 647 -13.93 -10.79 21.66
C ASN A 647 -13.63 -11.94 20.70
N PHE A 648 -12.62 -11.74 19.84
CA PHE A 648 -12.24 -12.75 18.86
C PHE A 648 -11.54 -13.94 19.54
N PRO A 649 -11.83 -15.19 19.15
CA PRO A 649 -11.14 -16.36 19.69
C PRO A 649 -9.66 -16.38 19.28
N HIS A 650 -8.84 -17.11 20.03
CA HIS A 650 -7.44 -17.32 19.68
C HIS A 650 -7.35 -18.07 18.34
N PRO A 651 -6.64 -17.53 17.32
CA PRO A 651 -6.66 -18.09 15.97
C PRO A 651 -5.93 -19.44 15.85
N TYR A 652 -4.93 -19.71 16.70
CA TYR A 652 -4.12 -20.93 16.66
C TYR A 652 -4.02 -21.60 18.05
N PRO A 653 -5.09 -22.22 18.57
CA PRO A 653 -5.12 -22.75 19.95
C PRO A 653 -3.96 -23.70 20.30
N GLN A 654 -3.48 -24.47 19.31
CA GLN A 654 -2.34 -25.40 19.46
C GLN A 654 -1.00 -24.70 19.71
N LEU A 655 -0.88 -23.40 19.42
CA LEU A 655 0.31 -22.59 19.68
C LEU A 655 0.09 -21.51 20.74
N ALA A 656 -1.03 -21.53 21.47
CA ALA A 656 -1.39 -20.49 22.44
C ALA A 656 -0.36 -20.29 23.58
N SER A 657 0.41 -21.34 23.89
CA SER A 657 1.49 -21.32 24.89
C SER A 657 2.90 -21.38 24.28
N LEU A 658 3.04 -20.97 23.01
CA LEU A 658 4.37 -20.77 22.41
C LEU A 658 5.19 -19.81 23.27
N GLN A 659 6.50 -20.00 23.31
CA GLN A 659 7.39 -19.08 24.03
C GLN A 659 7.93 -18.04 23.05
N LYS A 660 7.80 -16.76 23.40
CA LYS A 660 8.32 -15.63 22.62
C LYS A 660 9.25 -14.80 23.48
N GLU A 661 10.49 -14.63 23.04
CA GLU A 661 11.49 -13.81 23.69
C GLU A 661 12.18 -12.89 22.68
N MET A 662 12.26 -11.59 22.98
CA MET A 662 13.14 -10.69 22.24
C MET A 662 14.54 -10.77 22.85
N ILE A 663 15.48 -11.34 22.10
CA ILE A 663 16.86 -11.55 22.55
C ILE A 663 17.79 -10.45 22.03
N ARG A 664 18.86 -10.20 22.78
CA ARG A 664 19.94 -9.29 22.40
C ARG A 664 21.28 -10.01 22.46
N TYR A 665 22.12 -9.71 21.48
CA TYR A 665 23.46 -10.27 21.34
C TYR A 665 24.34 -9.28 20.58
N GLN A 666 25.62 -9.58 20.45
CA GLN A 666 26.59 -8.64 19.90
C GLN A 666 27.34 -9.26 18.72
N ARG A 667 27.52 -8.46 17.67
CA ARG A 667 28.42 -8.80 16.57
C ARG A 667 29.88 -8.67 17.02
N SER A 668 30.79 -9.37 16.35
CA SER A 668 32.23 -9.35 16.67
C SER A 668 32.87 -7.94 16.69
N ASP A 669 32.28 -6.95 16.02
CA ASP A 669 32.74 -5.55 15.97
C ASP A 669 32.02 -4.60 16.96
N GLY A 670 31.25 -5.16 17.90
CA GLY A 670 30.58 -4.44 18.98
C GLY A 670 29.17 -3.95 18.66
N VAL A 671 28.68 -4.15 17.42
CA VAL A 671 27.32 -3.74 17.05
C VAL A 671 26.29 -4.57 17.80
N GLN A 672 25.34 -3.89 18.46
CA GLN A 672 24.23 -4.53 19.15
C GLN A 672 23.23 -5.07 18.15
N LEU A 673 22.87 -6.34 18.31
CA LEU A 673 21.91 -7.04 17.46
C LEU A 673 20.72 -7.51 18.32
N THR A 674 19.57 -7.61 17.67
CA THR A 674 18.33 -8.11 18.27
C THR A 674 17.71 -9.18 17.39
N ALA A 675 16.98 -10.11 17.99
CA ALA A 675 16.11 -11.04 17.26
C ALA A 675 14.90 -11.37 18.13
N THR A 676 13.84 -11.92 17.53
CA THR A 676 12.77 -12.56 18.31
C THR A 676 12.92 -14.07 18.19
N LEU A 677 13.19 -14.71 19.32
CA LEU A 677 13.23 -16.17 19.44
C LEU A 677 11.84 -16.69 19.77
N TYR A 678 11.37 -17.63 18.96
CA TYR A 678 10.15 -18.39 19.21
C TYR A 678 10.48 -19.86 19.44
N LEU A 679 9.90 -20.43 20.50
CA LEU A 679 10.05 -21.85 20.84
C LEU A 679 8.68 -22.54 20.88
N PRO A 680 8.61 -23.82 20.49
CA PRO A 680 7.39 -24.60 20.53
C PRO A 680 6.77 -24.64 21.94
N PRO A 681 5.43 -24.76 22.04
CA PRO A 681 4.75 -25.01 23.31
C PRO A 681 5.38 -26.15 24.11
N GLY A 682 5.63 -25.91 25.40
CA GLY A 682 6.15 -26.92 26.32
C GLY A 682 7.64 -27.30 26.18
N TYR A 683 8.37 -26.68 25.26
CA TYR A 683 9.81 -26.95 25.09
C TYR A 683 10.64 -26.52 26.31
N ASP A 684 11.54 -27.40 26.74
CA ASP A 684 12.53 -27.18 27.80
C ASP A 684 13.90 -27.66 27.32
N SER A 685 14.84 -26.74 27.11
CA SER A 685 16.17 -27.07 26.58
C SER A 685 16.97 -28.07 27.41
N VAL A 686 16.72 -28.18 28.72
CA VAL A 686 17.44 -29.13 29.60
C VAL A 686 16.88 -30.54 29.44
N LYS A 687 15.56 -30.66 29.22
CA LYS A 687 14.87 -31.95 29.08
C LYS A 687 14.84 -32.46 27.66
N ASP A 688 14.57 -31.59 26.70
CA ASP A 688 14.32 -31.93 25.30
C ASP A 688 15.61 -31.93 24.45
N GLY A 689 16.67 -31.26 24.92
CA GLY A 689 17.87 -31.02 24.11
C GLY A 689 17.63 -30.02 22.97
N PRO A 690 18.63 -29.77 22.11
CA PRO A 690 18.56 -28.75 21.06
C PRO A 690 17.54 -29.08 19.95
N LEU A 691 16.88 -28.05 19.43
CA LEU A 691 15.95 -28.14 18.29
C LEU A 691 16.65 -27.79 16.97
N PRO A 692 16.16 -28.28 15.81
CA PRO A 692 16.47 -27.64 14.54
C PRO A 692 15.96 -26.19 14.55
N CYS A 693 16.78 -25.25 14.09
CA CYS A 693 16.43 -23.83 14.09
C CYS A 693 16.31 -23.25 12.68
N LEU A 694 15.23 -22.51 12.42
CA LEU A 694 15.08 -21.70 11.21
C LEU A 694 15.38 -20.24 11.52
N VAL A 695 16.31 -19.66 10.77
CA VAL A 695 16.62 -18.23 10.84
C VAL A 695 15.92 -17.51 9.70
N TRP A 696 15.02 -16.57 10.01
CA TRP A 696 14.29 -15.78 9.02
C TRP A 696 14.67 -14.31 9.12
N SER A 697 15.41 -13.77 8.16
CA SER A 697 15.97 -12.41 8.26
C SER A 697 16.03 -11.66 6.94
N TYR A 698 16.15 -10.32 7.05
CA TYR A 698 16.31 -9.41 5.93
C TYR A 698 17.33 -8.31 6.28
N PRO A 699 18.45 -8.18 5.55
CA PRO A 699 19.47 -7.17 5.84
C PRO A 699 18.97 -5.73 5.63
N GLY A 700 19.47 -4.79 6.43
CA GLY A 700 19.14 -3.37 6.35
C GLY A 700 20.39 -2.50 6.26
N GLU A 701 20.37 -1.45 5.43
CA GLU A 701 21.45 -0.46 5.36
C GLU A 701 21.26 0.64 6.41
N PHE A 702 22.36 1.07 7.04
CA PHE A 702 22.37 2.12 8.06
C PHE A 702 23.56 3.08 7.87
N LYS A 703 23.40 4.35 8.27
CA LYS A 703 24.50 5.34 8.27
C LYS A 703 25.33 5.37 9.54
N THR A 704 24.87 4.76 10.63
CA THR A 704 25.55 4.76 11.93
C THR A 704 25.33 3.44 12.68
N LYS A 705 26.31 2.98 13.46
CA LYS A 705 26.15 1.88 14.42
C LYS A 705 25.04 2.11 15.43
N GLU A 706 24.88 3.34 15.91
CA GLU A 706 23.89 3.68 16.95
C GLU A 706 22.47 3.43 16.44
N ALA A 707 22.12 3.95 15.26
CA ALA A 707 20.80 3.71 14.65
C ALA A 707 20.58 2.23 14.30
N ALA A 708 21.63 1.53 13.86
CA ALA A 708 21.58 0.10 13.55
C ALA A 708 21.30 -0.77 14.79
N GLY A 709 21.76 -0.35 15.98
CA GLY A 709 21.57 -1.05 17.25
C GLY A 709 20.26 -0.71 17.97
N GLN A 710 19.44 0.20 17.44
CA GLN A 710 18.15 0.53 18.05
C GLN A 710 17.16 -0.62 17.88
N VAL A 711 16.56 -1.01 19.00
CA VAL A 711 15.56 -2.08 19.07
C VAL A 711 14.30 -1.66 18.32
N ARG A 712 13.77 -2.57 17.50
CA ARG A 712 12.53 -2.41 16.74
C ARG A 712 11.60 -3.59 17.01
N GLY A 713 10.29 -3.30 17.11
CA GLY A 713 9.27 -4.30 17.45
C GLY A 713 9.01 -4.37 18.95
N SER A 714 7.97 -5.10 19.37
CA SER A 714 7.63 -5.23 20.80
C SER A 714 7.78 -6.67 21.29
N PRO A 715 8.33 -6.89 22.51
CA PRO A 715 8.25 -8.20 23.14
C PRO A 715 6.78 -8.63 23.33
N ASN A 716 5.85 -7.69 23.52
CA ASN A 716 4.46 -7.96 23.87
C ASN A 716 3.51 -8.12 22.66
N GLU A 717 4.00 -7.93 21.44
CA GLU A 717 3.18 -8.09 20.22
C GLU A 717 2.73 -9.56 20.04
N PHE A 718 1.50 -9.76 19.56
CA PHE A 718 0.98 -11.11 19.30
C PHE A 718 1.63 -11.73 18.06
N ALA A 719 1.94 -13.03 18.12
CA ALA A 719 2.54 -13.75 17.01
C ALA A 719 1.50 -14.13 15.96
N SER A 720 1.20 -13.23 15.02
CA SER A 720 0.31 -13.52 13.88
C SER A 720 0.98 -14.49 12.90
N ILE A 721 0.31 -15.60 12.55
CA ILE A 721 0.86 -16.68 11.72
C ILE A 721 0.08 -16.78 10.40
N GLY A 722 0.68 -16.32 9.31
CA GLY A 722 0.17 -16.49 7.96
C GLY A 722 0.69 -17.76 7.28
N SER A 723 0.13 -18.07 6.10
CA SER A 723 0.51 -19.23 5.28
C SER A 723 1.95 -19.28 4.79
N THR A 724 2.66 -18.15 4.82
CA THR A 724 4.08 -18.03 4.45
C THR A 724 4.99 -17.80 5.66
N SER A 725 4.44 -17.87 6.88
CA SER A 725 5.18 -17.58 8.10
C SER A 725 6.13 -18.72 8.46
N PRO A 726 7.40 -18.45 8.83
CA PRO A 726 8.29 -19.46 9.37
C PRO A 726 7.78 -20.02 10.72
N LEU A 727 6.89 -19.29 11.41
CA LEU A 727 6.32 -19.71 12.69
C LEU A 727 5.43 -20.96 12.59
N LEU A 728 5.00 -21.34 11.38
CA LEU A 728 4.32 -22.61 11.12
C LEU A 728 5.15 -23.81 11.63
N TRP A 729 6.47 -23.74 11.50
CA TRP A 729 7.38 -24.81 11.91
C TRP A 729 7.48 -25.00 13.44
N LEU A 730 6.95 -24.07 14.25
CA LEU A 730 6.79 -24.29 15.70
C LEU A 730 5.91 -25.52 15.98
N ALA A 731 4.87 -25.76 15.17
CA ALA A 731 4.00 -26.93 15.31
C ALA A 731 4.74 -28.25 15.01
N ARG A 732 5.89 -28.16 14.33
CA ARG A 732 6.76 -29.28 13.94
C ARG A 732 8.03 -29.34 14.82
N ARG A 733 7.98 -28.68 15.98
CA ARG A 733 9.06 -28.58 16.98
C ARG A 733 10.38 -27.95 16.46
N PHE A 734 10.30 -26.95 15.58
CA PHE A 734 11.47 -26.11 15.25
C PHE A 734 11.55 -24.92 16.20
N ALA A 735 12.77 -24.48 16.50
CA ALA A 735 13.00 -23.13 17.03
C ALA A 735 13.03 -22.12 15.87
N ILE A 736 12.44 -20.94 16.05
CA ILE A 736 12.45 -19.90 15.01
C ILE A 736 13.17 -18.67 15.53
N LEU A 737 14.28 -18.31 14.89
CA LEU A 737 14.94 -17.03 15.10
C LEU A 737 14.44 -16.04 14.05
N SER A 738 13.44 -15.26 14.43
CA SER A 738 12.76 -14.32 13.54
C SER A 738 13.39 -12.94 13.62
N GLY A 739 13.65 -12.37 12.44
CA GLY A 739 14.17 -11.02 12.26
C GLY A 739 15.46 -10.72 13.02
N PRO A 740 16.48 -11.62 13.10
CA PRO A 740 17.77 -11.18 13.59
C PRO A 740 18.25 -10.01 12.75
N THR A 741 18.63 -8.92 13.42
CA THR A 741 19.12 -7.72 12.76
C THR A 741 20.42 -8.05 12.04
N ILE A 742 20.48 -7.76 10.75
CA ILE A 742 21.69 -7.85 9.94
C ILE A 742 21.98 -6.45 9.36
N PRO A 743 22.54 -5.53 10.17
CA PRO A 743 22.82 -4.19 9.73
C PRO A 743 24.07 -4.15 8.84
N ILE A 744 23.93 -3.50 7.69
CA ILE A 744 25.04 -3.15 6.78
C ILE A 744 25.31 -1.66 6.94
N ILE A 745 26.40 -1.33 7.63
CA ILE A 745 26.70 0.03 8.04
C ILE A 745 27.69 0.66 7.05
N GLY A 746 27.30 1.80 6.48
CA GLY A 746 28.16 2.68 5.69
C GLY A 746 28.35 4.01 6.40
N GLU A 747 29.46 4.15 7.13
CA GLU A 747 29.80 5.34 7.95
C GLU A 747 30.75 6.30 7.22
N GLY A 748 30.51 7.60 7.42
CA GLY A 748 31.28 8.65 6.78
C GLY A 748 31.19 8.56 5.25
N ASP A 749 32.35 8.47 4.60
CA ASP A 749 32.47 8.38 3.14
C ASP A 749 32.39 6.95 2.59
N LYS A 750 32.24 5.93 3.46
CA LYS A 750 32.10 4.53 3.04
C LYS A 750 30.66 4.20 2.72
N GLU A 751 30.45 3.45 1.64
CA GLU A 751 29.13 2.96 1.27
C GLU A 751 28.87 1.59 1.89
N ALA A 752 27.61 1.28 2.20
CA ALA A 752 27.21 -0.01 2.76
C ALA A 752 27.69 -1.19 1.90
N ASN A 753 27.72 -1.00 0.57
CA ASN A 753 28.15 -2.01 -0.40
C ASN A 753 29.64 -2.34 -0.33
N ASP A 754 30.49 -1.50 0.27
CA ASP A 754 31.94 -1.72 0.33
C ASP A 754 32.31 -2.92 1.23
N ARG A 755 31.49 -3.21 2.25
CA ARG A 755 31.70 -4.30 3.23
C ARG A 755 30.44 -5.16 3.43
N TYR A 756 29.57 -5.21 2.43
CA TYR A 756 28.26 -5.88 2.54
C TYR A 756 28.37 -7.34 2.97
N VAL A 757 29.17 -8.14 2.25
CA VAL A 757 29.31 -9.58 2.52
C VAL A 757 29.93 -9.84 3.88
N GLU A 758 30.96 -9.08 4.25
CA GLU A 758 31.63 -9.21 5.55
C GLU A 758 30.67 -8.94 6.71
N GLN A 759 29.91 -7.85 6.64
CA GLN A 759 28.94 -7.50 7.69
C GLN A 759 27.76 -8.48 7.75
N LEU A 760 27.30 -8.97 6.59
CA LEU A 760 26.27 -9.99 6.50
C LEU A 760 26.70 -11.27 7.23
N VAL A 761 27.90 -11.78 6.91
CA VAL A 761 28.46 -13.00 7.52
C VAL A 761 28.66 -12.81 9.02
N ALA A 762 29.27 -11.71 9.45
CA ALA A 762 29.50 -11.45 10.87
C ALA A 762 28.20 -11.36 11.70
N SER A 763 27.14 -10.78 11.14
CA SER A 763 25.82 -10.76 11.79
C SER A 763 25.18 -12.15 11.85
N ALA A 764 25.28 -12.94 10.78
CA ALA A 764 24.76 -14.31 10.75
C ALA A 764 25.50 -15.22 11.74
N GLU A 765 26.83 -15.14 11.80
CA GLU A 765 27.65 -15.88 12.77
C GLU A 765 27.26 -15.54 14.22
N ALA A 766 27.09 -14.26 14.52
CA ALA A 766 26.67 -13.83 15.87
C ALA A 766 25.29 -14.39 16.25
N ALA A 767 24.35 -14.46 15.30
CA ALA A 767 23.02 -15.04 15.52
C ALA A 767 23.09 -16.55 15.80
N VAL A 768 23.92 -17.30 15.06
CA VAL A 768 24.16 -18.74 15.28
C VAL A 768 24.80 -18.99 16.64
N GLN A 769 25.84 -18.24 16.95
CA GLN A 769 26.55 -18.37 18.23
C GLN A 769 25.61 -18.11 19.41
N GLU A 770 24.69 -17.15 19.30
CA GLU A 770 23.74 -16.87 20.37
C GLU A 770 22.74 -18.01 20.59
N VAL A 771 22.20 -18.63 19.53
CA VAL A 771 21.28 -19.77 19.70
C VAL A 771 21.97 -21.02 20.23
N ILE A 772 23.23 -21.26 19.84
CA ILE A 772 24.06 -22.35 20.38
C ILE A 772 24.39 -22.10 21.86
N ARG A 773 24.83 -20.87 22.20
CA ARG A 773 25.17 -20.48 23.58
C ARG A 773 23.99 -20.68 24.54
N ARG A 774 22.77 -20.48 24.06
CA ARG A 774 21.53 -20.70 24.82
C ARG A 774 21.09 -22.17 24.91
N GLY A 775 21.78 -23.10 24.25
CA GLY A 775 21.37 -24.50 24.19
C GLY A 775 20.07 -24.73 23.41
N VAL A 776 19.67 -23.77 22.57
CA VAL A 776 18.40 -23.85 21.82
C VAL A 776 18.56 -24.73 20.58
N SER A 777 19.73 -24.69 19.94
CA SER A 777 19.98 -25.40 18.67
C SER A 777 21.46 -25.71 18.48
N GLU A 778 21.74 -26.86 17.86
CA GLU A 778 23.07 -27.23 17.34
C GLU A 778 23.08 -27.30 15.79
N LEU A 779 21.90 -27.24 15.16
CA LEU A 779 21.70 -27.30 13.72
C LEU A 779 20.82 -26.13 13.26
N VAL A 780 21.43 -25.18 12.57
CA VAL A 780 20.78 -23.94 12.13
C VAL A 780 20.63 -23.92 10.63
N PHE A 781 19.39 -23.73 10.16
CA PHE A 781 19.04 -23.56 8.76
C PHE A 781 18.76 -22.07 8.48
N PHE A 782 19.54 -21.46 7.59
CA PHE A 782 19.32 -20.07 7.21
C PHE A 782 18.33 -19.94 6.08
N TYR A 783 17.31 -19.10 6.31
CA TYR A 783 16.46 -18.57 5.26
C TYR A 783 16.61 -17.05 5.21
N MET A 784 17.56 -16.60 4.39
CA MET A 784 17.77 -15.18 4.13
C MET A 784 17.11 -14.78 2.83
N ILE A 785 16.17 -13.84 2.90
CA ILE A 785 15.63 -13.20 1.71
C ILE A 785 16.52 -11.99 1.42
N SER A 786 17.38 -12.08 0.40
CA SER A 786 18.11 -10.93 -0.13
C SER A 786 17.65 -10.64 -1.56
N PRO A 787 17.27 -9.41 -1.91
CA PRO A 787 17.14 -9.01 -3.30
C PRO A 787 18.55 -8.73 -3.87
N PRO A 788 19.01 -9.34 -4.98
CA PRO A 788 18.41 -10.40 -5.79
C PRO A 788 19.16 -11.75 -5.67
N ILE A 789 19.66 -12.09 -4.48
CA ILE A 789 20.38 -13.36 -4.27
C ILE A 789 19.75 -14.08 -3.09
N SER A 790 18.83 -15.00 -3.36
CA SER A 790 18.51 -16.05 -2.39
C SER A 790 19.75 -16.93 -2.25
N LEU A 791 20.60 -16.65 -1.26
CA LEU A 791 21.67 -17.54 -0.83
C LEU A 791 21.07 -18.51 0.19
N PHE A 792 20.98 -19.78 -0.18
CA PHE A 792 21.04 -20.85 0.82
C PHE A 792 22.50 -20.88 1.31
N LEU A 793 22.72 -20.54 2.58
CA LEU A 793 23.99 -20.71 3.26
C LEU A 793 23.85 -21.83 4.29
#